data_AF-A0A8J4W8N6-F1
#
_entry.id   AF-A0A8J4W8N6-F1
#
_cell.length_a   1.000
_cell.length_b   1.000
_cell.length_c   1.000
_cell.angle_alpha   90.00
_cell.angle_beta   90.00
_cell.angle_gamma   90.00
#
_symmetry.space_group_name_H-M   'P 1'
#
loop_
_entity.id
_entity.type
_entity.pdbx_description
1 polymer ?
#
loop_
_entity_poly.entity_id
_entity_poly.type
_entity_poly.pdbx_seq_one_letter_code
_entity_poly.pdbx_strand_id
1 'polypeptide(L)'
;MKHVRNFVNGRAPGYHAAYTLPVFLTVTVLSLWANATHLQWLGLHHLVVLFKLVLLLLLHELLRPFCLSFRDVCTLSTHVVGAANTAILQFVQRGMRPKFPEWTLWYEWFQAIAFAAGQRNGGHIIKMPNALAMRRNFQLIGRFLGCIACWRHGNVIESFQHNELEHLWLRSKGANQGDKQKCIVVLYYHGGGYALFSPHFFVEFANRLLTQVKRQLSAGADTVTMDVQILLANYRKLPEVCFPAPLDDAMTMFDYLVNHEKVPPRRIILAGDSAGAGLALATLLRLRRARSESPMAAMVNCPFADLSADVAVSKHCFIAKPMLDAIKAFCVEETPQAYWREGAMLQTDLRGLPPMFIQAAEFDILHQQSLQLAKNARSDGVEVQLDVHAHMPHVFTLFPHFIMPQSSEGIQNMAGFIVRRLTAHRRPTIVQYVARGFKPKFPQWTLRFELLRGIMRDGADMFGERIIDKNHACVIRRQSELFGSFQGWFARLQYGLRLETVEFNGLEHVWLKASPVENSSATNRLVLLFYHGGGYAVLSPRMYISFCSALAGAIKQELESQEGGNGANIDVFLANYRKLPEHQFPVPAEDAVTMYEYLLQHEGLEPSQIILAGDSAGGGLVMSTLLRVRDGESGSESKLPLPLAAIVACPLVDLTGDEDEKYVLPYARVGIQRMAVFAAKQWIGDLVADPRVPTKITRDCGKTTIVKTLVQYVNRGFKPEFPNWTLCYELSRGIMRDATNMFGERLFDERHAPILRRQSELLGSFQGWFARRQHNVLLETVQLNGLEHLWLKSRPVKASNSVANRVVVLYYHGGAYAVLCPRAYISFCSSLITAIKQEFASQAAGNDVIVDVFIANYRKVPEYQFPVPAEDAVTMYEYLLQHERLQPSQIVLAGDSAGGGLVLSTLLRVRDGKSSWKSKLPLPLAAIAVCPATDLSGNDDENEGQHCILSPSLTAACFRGYHPTIEDPSTWADASPVHCDLRGLPPVFVQTGSFDYVYQHSLRLMAKAKADGVTNWELDVHEGMPHVFTFHSSFVLPYVQVGFQRMAAFAVKQFLSTATMDKTIATATSSSKDAEITQKSFSVA
;
A
#
# COMPACT_ATOMS: atom_id res chain seq x y z
N MET A 1 -13.47 36.96 -57.41
CA MET A 1 -14.62 37.46 -58.20
C MET A 1 -15.93 36.69 -57.97
N LYS A 2 -15.96 35.35 -57.84
CA LYS A 2 -17.20 34.61 -57.51
C LYS A 2 -17.82 34.97 -56.13
N HIS A 3 -17.03 35.39 -55.14
CA HIS A 3 -17.54 35.85 -53.84
C HIS A 3 -18.19 37.25 -53.85
N VAL A 4 -17.93 38.06 -54.87
CA VAL A 4 -18.49 39.43 -54.96
C VAL A 4 -19.94 39.39 -55.44
N ARG A 5 -20.34 38.40 -56.27
CA ARG A 5 -21.74 38.21 -56.69
C ARG A 5 -22.67 37.79 -55.54
N ASN A 6 -22.16 37.12 -54.51
CA ASN A 6 -22.97 36.74 -53.34
C ASN A 6 -23.14 37.90 -52.34
N PHE A 7 -22.39 38.99 -52.47
CA PHE A 7 -22.52 40.18 -51.63
C PHE A 7 -23.72 41.05 -52.02
N VAL A 8 -24.21 40.93 -53.26
CA VAL A 8 -25.30 41.75 -53.83
C VAL A 8 -26.70 41.18 -53.50
N ASN A 9 -26.81 39.89 -53.14
CA ASN A 9 -28.11 39.24 -52.89
C ASN A 9 -28.59 39.24 -51.43
N GLY A 10 -28.03 40.10 -50.57
CA GLY A 10 -28.69 40.57 -49.34
C GLY A 10 -29.09 39.54 -48.25
N ARG A 11 -28.77 38.25 -48.37
CA ARG A 11 -29.07 37.22 -47.36
C ARG A 11 -27.90 36.25 -47.22
N ALA A 12 -27.21 36.32 -46.07
CA ALA A 12 -26.25 35.31 -45.66
C ALA A 12 -26.97 34.29 -44.73
N PRO A 13 -26.71 32.98 -44.84
CA PRO A 13 -27.34 31.99 -43.98
C PRO A 13 -26.96 32.22 -42.51
N GLY A 14 -27.95 32.25 -41.61
CA GLY A 14 -27.75 32.22 -40.15
C GLY A 14 -28.14 33.48 -39.37
N TYR A 15 -28.43 34.60 -40.04
CA TYR A 15 -29.13 35.73 -39.43
C TYR A 15 -30.30 36.07 -40.33
N HIS A 16 -31.53 36.09 -39.81
CA HIS A 16 -32.69 36.62 -40.54
C HIS A 16 -32.62 38.16 -40.73
N ALA A 17 -31.41 38.74 -40.80
CA ALA A 17 -31.16 40.15 -41.06
C ALA A 17 -29.90 40.30 -41.95
N ALA A 18 -29.94 41.27 -42.86
CA ALA A 18 -28.86 41.53 -43.80
C ALA A 18 -27.57 41.92 -43.06
N TYR A 19 -26.45 41.26 -43.39
CA TYR A 19 -25.09 41.52 -42.89
C TYR A 19 -24.63 42.99 -43.07
N THR A 20 -25.36 43.77 -43.86
CA THR A 20 -24.99 45.10 -44.33
C THR A 20 -25.13 46.14 -43.23
N LEU A 21 -26.26 46.26 -42.52
CA LEU A 21 -26.50 47.44 -41.67
C LEU A 21 -25.52 47.62 -40.48
N PRO A 22 -25.16 46.58 -39.71
CA PRO A 22 -24.29 46.76 -38.53
C PRO A 22 -22.81 46.93 -38.90
N VAL A 23 -22.34 46.21 -39.94
CA VAL A 23 -20.98 46.40 -40.48
C VAL A 23 -20.88 47.79 -41.11
N PHE A 24 -21.90 48.24 -41.84
CA PHE A 24 -21.93 49.58 -42.43
C PHE A 24 -21.96 50.66 -41.33
N LEU A 25 -22.81 50.55 -40.30
CA LEU A 25 -22.83 51.48 -39.16
C LEU A 25 -21.48 51.52 -38.42
N THR A 26 -20.84 50.37 -38.22
CA THR A 26 -19.53 50.30 -37.54
C THR A 26 -18.42 50.92 -38.39
N VAL A 27 -18.41 50.65 -39.70
CA VAL A 27 -17.50 51.28 -40.67
C VAL A 27 -17.74 52.78 -40.73
N THR A 28 -19.00 53.24 -40.79
CA THR A 28 -19.37 54.65 -40.86
C THR A 28 -18.98 55.39 -39.58
N VAL A 29 -19.23 54.83 -38.40
CA VAL A 29 -18.85 55.41 -37.10
C VAL A 29 -17.33 55.49 -36.96
N LEU A 30 -16.59 54.45 -37.37
CA LEU A 30 -15.12 54.45 -37.33
C LEU A 30 -14.51 55.40 -38.37
N SER A 31 -15.11 55.52 -39.56
CA SER A 31 -14.70 56.49 -40.58
C SER A 31 -14.97 57.93 -40.13
N LEU A 32 -16.11 58.20 -39.48
CA LEU A 32 -16.43 59.53 -38.92
C LEU A 32 -15.50 59.87 -37.73
N TRP A 33 -15.20 58.90 -36.88
CA TRP A 33 -14.28 59.08 -35.75
C TRP A 33 -12.82 59.27 -36.19
N ALA A 34 -12.36 58.53 -37.21
CA ALA A 34 -11.03 58.69 -37.78
C ALA A 34 -10.85 60.04 -38.51
N ASN A 35 -11.92 60.57 -39.12
CA ASN A 35 -11.92 61.92 -39.70
C ASN A 35 -11.89 63.03 -38.63
N ALA A 36 -12.36 62.76 -37.41
CA ALA A 36 -12.40 63.73 -36.32
C ALA A 36 -11.08 63.85 -35.52
N THR A 37 -10.22 62.83 -35.57
CA THR A 37 -8.91 62.86 -34.90
C THR A 37 -7.81 63.35 -35.85
N HIS A 38 -7.09 64.42 -35.48
CA HIS A 38 -6.02 65.11 -36.22
C HIS A 38 -4.78 64.23 -36.55
N LEU A 39 -4.95 63.12 -37.26
CA LEU A 39 -3.85 62.26 -37.66
C LEU A 39 -3.31 62.61 -39.07
N GLN A 40 -3.93 63.56 -39.81
CA GLN A 40 -3.69 63.91 -41.22
C GLN A 40 -2.21 63.96 -41.70
N TRP A 41 -1.24 64.20 -40.82
CA TRP A 41 0.16 64.44 -41.15
C TRP A 41 1.03 63.22 -41.55
N LEU A 42 0.59 61.97 -41.34
CA LEU A 42 1.45 60.78 -41.59
C LEU A 42 1.00 59.88 -42.76
N GLY A 43 -0.10 60.16 -43.45
CA GLY A 43 -0.58 59.33 -44.57
C GLY A 43 -0.98 57.88 -44.22
N LEU A 44 -0.91 57.48 -42.94
CA LEU A 44 -1.12 56.11 -42.47
C LEU A 44 -2.57 55.80 -42.02
N HIS A 45 -3.53 56.73 -42.19
CA HIS A 45 -4.91 56.57 -41.68
C HIS A 45 -5.62 55.34 -42.23
N HIS A 46 -5.44 55.09 -43.51
CA HIS A 46 -6.07 53.94 -44.15
C HIS A 46 -5.51 52.62 -43.61
N LEU A 47 -4.23 52.54 -43.23
CA LEU A 47 -3.63 51.34 -42.65
C LEU A 47 -4.08 51.12 -41.20
N VAL A 48 -4.17 52.17 -40.39
CA VAL A 48 -4.65 52.06 -39.00
C VAL A 48 -6.14 51.74 -38.94
N VAL A 49 -6.95 52.34 -39.81
CA VAL A 49 -8.39 52.05 -39.93
C VAL A 49 -8.60 50.63 -40.45
N LEU A 50 -7.86 50.22 -41.49
CA LEU A 50 -7.91 48.85 -42.01
C LEU A 50 -7.51 47.83 -40.93
N PHE A 51 -6.44 48.11 -40.17
CA PHE A 51 -6.01 47.25 -39.07
C PHE A 51 -7.07 47.11 -37.98
N LYS A 52 -7.69 48.21 -37.53
CA LYS A 52 -8.79 48.19 -36.54
C LYS A 52 -10.02 47.47 -37.08
N LEU A 53 -10.35 47.67 -38.35
CA LEU A 53 -11.48 46.99 -39.01
C LEU A 53 -11.24 45.48 -39.07
N VAL A 54 -10.05 45.06 -39.50
CA VAL A 54 -9.67 43.64 -39.55
C VAL A 54 -9.69 43.04 -38.14
N LEU A 55 -9.19 43.75 -37.12
CA LEU A 55 -9.22 43.30 -35.73
C LEU A 55 -10.64 43.12 -35.20
N LEU A 56 -11.54 44.06 -35.50
CA LEU A 56 -12.96 43.98 -35.12
C LEU A 56 -13.69 42.85 -35.85
N LEU A 57 -13.42 42.65 -37.14
CA LEU A 57 -13.97 41.54 -37.91
C LEU A 57 -13.46 40.19 -37.40
N LEU A 58 -12.19 40.09 -37.01
CA LEU A 58 -11.61 38.91 -36.38
C LEU A 58 -12.26 38.63 -35.02
N LEU A 59 -12.41 39.66 -34.18
CA LEU A 59 -13.08 39.53 -32.89
C LEU A 59 -14.54 39.09 -33.07
N HIS A 60 -15.25 39.69 -34.03
CA HIS A 60 -16.61 39.30 -34.39
C HIS A 60 -16.68 37.83 -34.82
N GLU A 61 -15.85 37.41 -35.76
CA GLU A 61 -15.87 36.01 -36.24
C GLU A 61 -15.46 35.01 -35.15
N LEU A 62 -14.59 35.38 -34.20
CA LEU A 62 -14.21 34.54 -33.06
C LEU A 62 -15.34 34.42 -32.01
N LEU A 63 -16.08 35.49 -31.75
CA LEU A 63 -17.16 35.50 -30.76
C LEU A 63 -18.50 35.02 -31.33
N ARG A 64 -18.68 35.09 -32.65
CA ARG A 64 -19.92 34.68 -33.34
C ARG A 64 -20.43 33.29 -32.94
N PRO A 65 -19.60 32.24 -32.81
CA PRO A 65 -20.08 30.91 -32.41
C PRO A 65 -20.70 30.83 -31.02
N PHE A 66 -20.55 31.85 -30.18
CA PHE A 66 -21.19 31.95 -28.88
C PHE A 66 -22.52 32.74 -28.92
N CYS A 67 -22.92 33.26 -30.07
CA CYS A 67 -24.03 34.22 -30.17
C CYS A 67 -25.18 33.66 -31.02
N LEU A 68 -26.43 33.98 -30.66
CA LEU A 68 -27.61 33.67 -31.47
C LEU A 68 -28.18 34.93 -32.16
N SER A 69 -27.82 36.11 -31.66
CA SER A 69 -28.22 37.40 -32.19
C SER A 69 -27.07 38.40 -32.23
N PHE A 70 -27.22 39.46 -33.02
CA PHE A 70 -26.25 40.58 -33.03
C PHE A 70 -26.18 41.29 -31.65
N ARG A 71 -27.29 41.31 -30.91
CA ARG A 71 -27.31 41.82 -29.52
C ARG A 71 -26.40 40.98 -28.61
N ASP A 72 -26.40 39.66 -28.79
CA ASP A 72 -25.50 38.77 -28.04
C ASP A 72 -24.04 39.09 -28.36
N VAL A 73 -23.72 39.33 -29.64
CA VAL A 73 -22.38 39.73 -30.06
C VAL A 73 -21.93 41.00 -29.35
N CYS A 74 -22.75 42.06 -29.34
CA CYS A 74 -22.41 43.31 -28.67
C CYS A 74 -22.20 43.10 -27.16
N THR A 75 -23.14 42.43 -26.50
CA THR A 75 -23.07 42.19 -25.05
C THR A 75 -21.89 41.29 -24.65
N LEU A 76 -21.62 40.24 -25.43
CA LEU A 76 -20.49 39.35 -25.23
C LEU A 76 -19.17 40.07 -25.48
N SER A 77 -19.10 40.92 -26.51
CA SER A 77 -17.91 41.73 -26.81
C SER A 77 -17.54 42.63 -25.63
N THR A 78 -18.51 43.34 -25.04
CA THR A 78 -18.26 44.16 -23.84
C THR A 78 -17.74 43.33 -22.67
N HIS A 79 -18.33 42.15 -22.46
CA HIS A 79 -17.93 41.26 -21.36
C HIS A 79 -16.51 40.70 -21.54
N VAL A 80 -16.21 40.22 -22.74
CA VAL A 80 -14.89 39.66 -23.10
C VAL A 80 -13.80 40.74 -23.05
N VAL A 81 -14.08 41.94 -23.54
CA VAL A 81 -13.15 43.09 -23.44
C VAL A 81 -12.92 43.47 -21.98
N GLY A 82 -13.96 43.47 -21.14
CA GLY A 82 -13.84 43.67 -19.70
C GLY A 82 -12.93 42.63 -19.03
N ALA A 83 -13.12 41.36 -19.34
CA ALA A 83 -12.28 40.26 -18.83
C ALA A 83 -10.82 40.38 -19.30
N ALA A 84 -10.60 40.69 -20.58
CA ALA A 84 -9.28 40.92 -21.16
C ALA A 84 -8.52 42.06 -20.46
N ASN A 85 -9.19 43.20 -20.28
CA ASN A 85 -8.62 44.36 -19.58
C ASN A 85 -8.32 44.04 -18.12
N THR A 86 -9.21 43.31 -17.45
CA THR A 86 -9.02 42.89 -16.05
C THR A 86 -7.79 41.98 -15.92
N ALA A 87 -7.58 41.04 -16.83
CA ALA A 87 -6.40 40.17 -16.83
C ALA A 87 -5.09 40.97 -16.97
N ILE A 88 -5.05 41.95 -17.87
CA ILE A 88 -3.89 42.84 -18.06
C ILE A 88 -3.64 43.69 -16.81
N LEU A 89 -4.69 44.31 -16.25
CA LEU A 89 -4.57 45.12 -15.04
C LEU A 89 -4.07 44.30 -13.85
N GLN A 90 -4.59 43.08 -13.66
CA GLN A 90 -4.13 42.18 -12.61
C GLN A 90 -2.67 41.75 -12.81
N PHE A 91 -2.23 41.54 -14.05
CA PHE A 91 -0.83 41.25 -14.37
C PHE A 91 0.10 42.42 -14.01
N VAL A 92 -0.32 43.66 -14.32
CA VAL A 92 0.42 44.87 -13.96
C VAL A 92 0.45 45.06 -12.44
N GLN A 93 -0.66 44.86 -11.74
CA GLN A 93 -0.74 44.92 -10.27
C GLN A 93 0.19 43.91 -9.58
N ARG A 94 0.45 42.76 -10.21
CA ARG A 94 1.42 41.76 -9.74
C ARG A 94 2.88 42.08 -10.11
N GLY A 95 3.16 43.30 -10.60
CA GLY A 95 4.51 43.71 -10.99
C GLY A 95 4.97 43.07 -12.30
N MET A 96 4.06 42.94 -13.28
CA MET A 96 4.30 42.27 -14.56
C MET A 96 4.74 40.81 -14.41
N ARG A 97 4.17 40.13 -13.41
CA ARG A 97 4.38 38.70 -13.16
C ARG A 97 3.11 37.91 -13.44
N PRO A 98 3.23 36.74 -14.08
CA PRO A 98 2.08 35.88 -14.29
C PRO A 98 1.54 35.38 -12.94
N LYS A 99 0.27 35.00 -12.94
CA LYS A 99 -0.48 34.51 -11.78
C LYS A 99 0.12 33.23 -11.21
N PHE A 100 0.64 32.37 -12.07
CA PHE A 100 1.38 31.16 -11.72
C PHE A 100 2.72 31.19 -12.46
N PRO A 101 3.80 30.66 -11.88
CA PRO A 101 5.13 30.68 -12.50
C PRO A 101 5.18 29.93 -13.83
N GLU A 102 4.27 28.99 -14.04
CA GLU A 102 4.13 28.22 -15.27
C GLU A 102 3.36 28.94 -16.38
N TRP A 103 2.73 30.08 -16.07
CA TRP A 103 1.86 30.77 -17.02
C TRP A 103 2.59 31.93 -17.68
N THR A 104 2.07 32.34 -18.84
CA THR A 104 2.46 33.60 -19.46
C THR A 104 1.27 34.56 -19.45
N LEU A 105 1.56 35.85 -19.65
CA LEU A 105 0.52 36.85 -19.87
C LEU A 105 -0.40 36.45 -21.03
N TRP A 106 0.13 35.87 -22.10
CA TRP A 106 -0.65 35.44 -23.26
C TRP A 106 -1.67 34.37 -22.88
N TYR A 107 -1.28 33.41 -22.05
CA TYR A 107 -2.20 32.40 -21.57
C TYR A 107 -3.26 32.98 -20.62
N GLU A 108 -2.88 33.83 -19.66
CA GLU A 108 -3.85 34.47 -18.77
C GLU A 108 -4.89 35.29 -19.51
N TRP A 109 -4.43 36.06 -20.50
CA TRP A 109 -5.28 36.86 -21.34
C TRP A 109 -6.24 35.98 -22.16
N PHE A 110 -5.73 34.91 -22.78
CA PHE A 110 -6.55 33.93 -23.49
C PHE A 110 -7.58 33.25 -22.56
N GLN A 111 -7.14 32.78 -21.38
CA GLN A 111 -7.97 32.07 -20.41
C GLN A 111 -9.12 32.96 -19.94
N ALA A 112 -8.86 34.23 -19.62
CA ALA A 112 -9.89 35.17 -19.19
C ALA A 112 -10.95 35.41 -20.27
N ILE A 113 -10.53 35.60 -21.53
CA ILE A 113 -11.43 35.79 -22.68
C ILE A 113 -12.27 34.54 -22.94
N ALA A 114 -11.63 33.38 -23.07
CA ALA A 114 -12.30 32.12 -23.39
C ALA A 114 -13.27 31.70 -22.28
N PHE A 115 -12.86 31.84 -21.01
CA PHE A 115 -13.70 31.54 -19.87
C PHE A 115 -14.90 32.49 -19.79
N ALA A 116 -14.70 33.80 -19.99
CA ALA A 116 -15.81 34.77 -19.98
C ALA A 116 -16.83 34.50 -21.10
N ALA A 117 -16.35 34.14 -22.30
CA ALA A 117 -17.23 33.78 -23.42
C ALA A 117 -18.01 32.48 -23.14
N GLY A 118 -17.31 31.46 -22.63
CA GLY A 118 -17.88 30.15 -22.32
C GLY A 118 -18.84 30.16 -21.14
N GLN A 119 -18.60 30.96 -20.10
CA GLN A 119 -19.50 31.07 -18.95
C GLN A 119 -20.82 31.72 -19.33
N ARG A 120 -20.79 32.76 -20.18
CA ARG A 120 -21.99 33.51 -20.54
C ARG A 120 -22.85 32.78 -21.55
N ASN A 121 -22.24 32.28 -22.63
CA ASN A 121 -22.97 31.71 -23.76
C ASN A 121 -22.41 30.35 -24.23
N GLY A 122 -21.73 29.59 -23.36
CA GLY A 122 -21.08 28.32 -23.72
C GLY A 122 -22.02 27.29 -24.34
N GLY A 123 -23.28 27.23 -23.92
CA GLY A 123 -24.27 26.31 -24.49
C GLY A 123 -24.68 26.61 -25.93
N HIS A 124 -24.32 27.76 -26.49
CA HIS A 124 -24.66 28.13 -27.86
C HIS A 124 -23.72 27.53 -28.91
N ILE A 125 -22.55 27.04 -28.50
CA ILE A 125 -21.52 26.58 -29.46
C ILE A 125 -21.92 25.31 -30.21
N ILE A 126 -22.81 24.50 -29.61
CA ILE A 126 -23.31 23.27 -30.23
C ILE A 126 -24.60 23.50 -31.03
N LYS A 127 -25.18 24.70 -31.00
CA LYS A 127 -26.37 25.02 -31.78
C LYS A 127 -25.99 25.26 -33.25
N MET A 128 -26.83 24.84 -34.18
CA MET A 128 -26.65 25.21 -35.59
C MET A 128 -27.10 26.65 -35.83
N PRO A 129 -26.34 27.49 -36.57
CA PRO A 129 -25.13 27.18 -37.37
C PRO A 129 -23.77 27.41 -36.65
N ASN A 130 -23.77 27.67 -35.34
CA ASN A 130 -22.57 28.06 -34.60
C ASN A 130 -21.49 26.99 -34.54
N ALA A 131 -21.87 25.71 -34.41
CA ALA A 131 -20.93 24.58 -34.43
C ALA A 131 -20.10 24.54 -35.72
N LEU A 132 -20.73 24.77 -36.88
CA LEU A 132 -20.05 24.83 -38.18
C LEU A 132 -19.10 26.03 -38.28
N ALA A 133 -19.54 27.19 -37.79
CA ALA A 133 -18.70 28.39 -37.76
C ALA A 133 -17.45 28.19 -36.89
N MET A 134 -17.61 27.55 -35.71
CA MET A 134 -16.51 27.21 -34.82
C MET A 134 -15.47 26.32 -35.52
N ARG A 135 -15.92 25.21 -36.12
CA ARG A 135 -15.04 24.26 -36.84
C ARG A 135 -14.29 24.94 -37.97
N ARG A 136 -14.98 25.74 -38.78
CA ARG A 136 -14.38 26.48 -39.90
C ARG A 136 -13.28 27.42 -39.42
N ASN A 137 -13.54 28.19 -38.36
CA ASN A 137 -12.58 29.15 -37.82
C ASN A 137 -11.32 28.45 -37.28
N PHE A 138 -11.51 27.39 -36.49
CA PHE A 138 -10.38 26.61 -35.95
C PHE A 138 -9.64 25.80 -37.01
N GLN A 139 -10.31 25.37 -38.09
CA GLN A 139 -9.66 24.75 -39.24
C GLN A 139 -8.75 25.74 -39.98
N LEU A 140 -9.18 26.99 -40.17
CA LEU A 140 -8.36 28.04 -40.79
C LEU A 140 -7.13 28.36 -39.95
N ILE A 141 -7.32 28.52 -38.63
CA ILE A 141 -6.21 28.73 -37.67
C ILE A 141 -5.26 27.52 -37.70
N GLY A 142 -5.80 26.30 -37.68
CA GLY A 142 -5.05 25.06 -37.74
C GLY A 142 -4.23 24.91 -39.01
N ARG A 143 -4.79 25.27 -40.18
CA ARG A 143 -4.05 25.30 -41.45
C ARG A 143 -2.88 26.26 -41.40
N PHE A 144 -3.11 27.49 -40.91
CA PHE A 144 -2.06 28.49 -40.81
C PHE A 144 -0.92 28.07 -39.87
N LEU A 145 -1.25 27.70 -38.62
CA LEU A 145 -0.26 27.26 -37.63
C LEU A 145 0.41 25.94 -38.03
N GLY A 146 -0.36 25.04 -38.64
CA GLY A 146 0.12 23.75 -39.14
C GLY A 146 1.14 23.90 -40.25
N CYS A 147 0.92 24.81 -41.22
CA CYS A 147 1.90 25.11 -42.26
C CYS A 147 3.22 25.63 -41.68
N ILE A 148 3.15 26.56 -40.71
CA ILE A 148 4.34 27.07 -40.01
C ILE A 148 5.05 25.95 -39.25
N ALA A 149 4.31 25.09 -38.55
CA ALA A 149 4.85 23.98 -37.80
C ALA A 149 5.56 22.96 -38.72
N CYS A 150 4.94 22.59 -39.84
CA CYS A 150 5.53 21.70 -40.83
C CYS A 150 6.82 22.26 -41.43
N TRP A 151 6.84 23.55 -41.78
CA TRP A 151 8.05 24.22 -42.24
C TRP A 151 9.14 24.21 -41.17
N ARG A 152 8.81 24.55 -39.92
CA ARG A 152 9.75 24.62 -38.79
C ARG A 152 10.33 23.25 -38.41
N HIS A 153 9.52 22.19 -38.48
CA HIS A 153 9.88 20.85 -38.00
C HIS A 153 10.28 19.87 -39.12
N GLY A 154 10.15 20.26 -40.38
CA GLY A 154 10.51 19.42 -41.53
C GLY A 154 9.61 18.20 -41.74
N ASN A 155 8.35 18.25 -41.29
CA ASN A 155 7.36 17.19 -41.51
C ASN A 155 6.38 17.57 -42.63
N VAL A 156 5.78 16.57 -43.26
CA VAL A 156 4.82 16.72 -44.36
C VAL A 156 3.45 16.21 -43.93
N ILE A 157 2.39 16.90 -44.35
CA ILE A 157 1.01 16.48 -44.16
C ILE A 157 0.48 15.92 -45.48
N GLU A 158 -0.17 14.77 -45.41
CA GLU A 158 -0.88 14.16 -46.54
C GLU A 158 -2.35 13.99 -46.15
N SER A 159 -3.26 14.66 -46.86
CA SER A 159 -4.71 14.52 -46.67
C SER A 159 -5.26 13.37 -47.51
N PHE A 160 -6.18 12.58 -46.95
CA PHE A 160 -6.91 11.57 -47.71
C PHE A 160 -8.37 11.49 -47.25
N GLN A 161 -9.22 10.90 -48.09
CA GLN A 161 -10.63 10.70 -47.81
C GLN A 161 -10.89 9.25 -47.41
N HIS A 162 -11.56 9.04 -46.28
CA HIS A 162 -12.08 7.74 -45.87
C HIS A 162 -13.34 7.93 -45.03
N ASN A 163 -14.38 7.12 -45.28
CA ASN A 163 -15.70 7.27 -44.68
C ASN A 163 -16.28 8.70 -44.83
N GLU A 164 -16.13 9.29 -46.03
CA GLU A 164 -16.54 10.66 -46.38
C GLU A 164 -15.90 11.79 -45.53
N LEU A 165 -14.85 11.47 -44.78
CA LEU A 165 -14.13 12.40 -43.93
C LEU A 165 -12.69 12.60 -44.41
N GLU A 166 -12.21 13.83 -44.31
CA GLU A 166 -10.82 14.18 -44.55
C GLU A 166 -9.97 13.84 -43.31
N HIS A 167 -9.00 12.94 -43.46
CA HIS A 167 -8.02 12.55 -42.43
C HIS A 167 -6.63 13.05 -42.83
N LEU A 168 -5.73 13.21 -41.86
CA LEU A 168 -4.39 13.76 -42.10
C LEU A 168 -3.28 12.82 -41.60
N TRP A 169 -2.41 12.38 -42.51
CA TRP A 169 -1.13 11.78 -42.15
C TRP A 169 -0.10 12.86 -41.89
N LEU A 170 0.67 12.71 -40.82
CA LEU A 170 1.86 13.51 -40.54
C LEU A 170 3.10 12.61 -40.58
N ARG A 171 4.00 12.89 -41.53
CA ARG A 171 5.18 12.06 -41.84
C ARG A 171 6.46 12.87 -41.89
N SER A 172 7.61 12.21 -41.71
CA SER A 172 8.91 12.84 -41.93
C SER A 172 9.18 13.05 -43.41
N LYS A 173 9.79 14.18 -43.78
CA LYS A 173 10.32 14.37 -45.14
C LYS A 173 11.45 13.37 -45.39
N GLY A 174 11.30 12.48 -46.36
CA GLY A 174 12.29 11.44 -46.71
C GLY A 174 12.05 10.03 -46.13
N ALA A 175 10.92 9.77 -45.46
CA ALA A 175 10.57 8.41 -45.05
C ALA A 175 10.24 7.55 -46.29
N ASN A 176 10.98 6.46 -46.51
CA ASN A 176 10.73 5.50 -47.60
C ASN A 176 9.37 4.81 -47.37
N GLN A 177 8.42 4.99 -48.29
CA GLN A 177 7.11 4.31 -48.27
C GLN A 177 7.20 2.77 -48.40
N GLY A 178 8.39 2.23 -48.67
CA GLY A 178 8.60 0.83 -49.06
C GLY A 178 8.72 -0.20 -47.95
N ASP A 179 8.93 0.18 -46.68
CA ASP A 179 9.10 -0.80 -45.58
C ASP A 179 8.06 -0.57 -44.47
N LYS A 180 6.77 -0.78 -44.82
CA LYS A 180 5.64 -0.75 -43.86
C LYS A 180 5.86 -1.73 -42.69
N GLN A 181 6.78 -2.69 -42.84
CA GLN A 181 7.22 -3.59 -41.78
C GLN A 181 8.20 -2.97 -40.76
N LYS A 182 8.51 -1.67 -40.79
CA LYS A 182 9.32 -0.99 -39.75
C LYS A 182 8.75 0.36 -39.27
N CYS A 183 7.44 0.55 -39.36
CA CYS A 183 6.75 1.79 -38.96
C CYS A 183 5.81 1.58 -37.77
N ILE A 184 5.80 2.54 -36.85
CA ILE A 184 4.84 2.66 -35.74
C ILE A 184 3.88 3.80 -36.05
N VAL A 185 2.58 3.56 -35.90
CA VAL A 185 1.54 4.55 -36.16
C VAL A 185 0.89 4.98 -34.85
N VAL A 186 0.94 6.27 -34.55
CA VAL A 186 0.11 6.88 -33.52
C VAL A 186 -1.21 7.28 -34.17
N LEU A 187 -2.27 6.49 -33.93
CA LEU A 187 -3.62 6.85 -34.35
C LEU A 187 -4.21 7.81 -33.32
N TYR A 188 -4.32 9.07 -33.70
CA TYR A 188 -4.69 10.16 -32.79
C TYR A 188 -6.10 10.66 -33.09
N TYR A 189 -7.01 10.50 -32.13
CA TYR A 189 -8.34 11.09 -32.16
C TYR A 189 -8.33 12.43 -31.46
N HIS A 190 -8.74 13.47 -32.18
CA HIS A 190 -8.65 14.84 -31.66
C HIS A 190 -9.78 15.18 -30.67
N GLY A 191 -9.49 16.04 -29.70
CA GLY A 191 -10.48 16.60 -28.79
C GLY A 191 -11.41 17.65 -29.41
N GLY A 192 -12.12 18.37 -28.55
CA GLY A 192 -13.16 19.35 -28.94
C GLY A 192 -14.57 18.92 -28.56
N GLY A 193 -14.71 18.11 -27.49
CA GLY A 193 -16.00 17.72 -26.92
C GLY A 193 -16.94 17.07 -27.94
N TYR A 194 -16.41 16.23 -28.82
CA TYR A 194 -17.13 15.57 -29.91
C TYR A 194 -17.80 16.51 -30.95
N ALA A 195 -17.65 17.83 -30.82
CA ALA A 195 -18.45 18.81 -31.55
C ALA A 195 -17.66 19.92 -32.27
N LEU A 196 -16.45 20.29 -31.84
CA LEU A 196 -15.92 21.65 -32.14
C LEU A 196 -14.76 21.74 -33.13
N PHE A 197 -13.82 20.81 -33.13
CA PHE A 197 -12.54 20.98 -33.84
C PHE A 197 -12.38 20.03 -35.02
N SER A 198 -11.30 20.20 -35.80
CA SER A 198 -10.94 19.32 -36.92
C SER A 198 -9.47 18.89 -36.81
N PRO A 199 -9.03 17.83 -37.52
CA PRO A 199 -7.64 17.37 -37.49
C PRO A 199 -6.61 18.47 -37.75
N HIS A 200 -6.95 19.43 -38.62
CA HIS A 200 -6.07 20.56 -38.97
C HIS A 200 -5.63 21.38 -37.76
N PHE A 201 -6.47 21.51 -36.73
CA PHE A 201 -6.13 22.27 -35.53
C PHE A 201 -5.02 21.62 -34.69
N PHE A 202 -4.88 20.29 -34.79
CA PHE A 202 -3.95 19.49 -33.99
C PHE A 202 -2.59 19.26 -34.65
N VAL A 203 -2.42 19.75 -35.88
CA VAL A 203 -1.19 19.59 -36.66
C VAL A 203 0.02 20.20 -35.96
N GLU A 204 -0.11 21.37 -35.31
CA GLU A 204 1.00 22.02 -34.59
C GLU A 204 1.51 21.14 -33.44
N PHE A 205 0.58 20.65 -32.62
CA PHE A 205 0.85 19.72 -31.52
C PHE A 205 1.48 18.42 -32.03
N ALA A 206 0.89 17.81 -33.07
CA ALA A 206 1.38 16.57 -33.64
C ALA A 206 2.80 16.72 -34.21
N ASN A 207 3.12 17.87 -34.82
CA ASN A 207 4.48 18.20 -35.25
C ASN A 207 5.46 18.24 -34.09
N ARG A 208 5.13 18.92 -32.99
CA ARG A 208 5.99 18.98 -31.80
C ARG A 208 6.19 17.61 -31.18
N LEU A 209 5.13 16.80 -31.08
CA LEU A 209 5.21 15.43 -30.58
C LEU A 209 6.11 14.57 -31.46
N LEU A 210 5.89 14.58 -32.78
CA LEU A 210 6.68 13.80 -33.72
C LEU A 210 8.17 14.21 -33.71
N THR A 211 8.46 15.51 -33.69
CA THR A 211 9.83 16.02 -33.56
C THR A 211 10.47 15.58 -32.25
N GLN A 212 9.71 15.62 -31.15
CA GLN A 212 10.22 15.25 -29.83
C GLN A 212 10.50 13.75 -29.72
N VAL A 213 9.66 12.91 -30.32
CA VAL A 213 9.89 11.46 -30.46
C VAL A 213 11.16 11.21 -31.26
N LYS A 214 11.31 11.84 -32.44
CA LYS A 214 12.53 11.72 -33.27
C LYS A 214 13.78 12.13 -32.51
N ARG A 215 13.75 13.29 -31.84
CA ARG A 215 14.89 13.79 -31.06
C ARG A 215 15.33 12.79 -29.98
N GLN A 216 14.37 12.20 -29.27
CA GLN A 216 14.67 11.21 -28.22
C GLN A 216 15.13 9.86 -28.78
N LEU A 217 14.63 9.44 -29.96
CA LEU A 217 15.12 8.26 -30.66
C LEU A 217 16.56 8.44 -31.15
N SER A 218 16.89 9.59 -31.75
CA SER A 218 18.23 9.90 -32.25
C SER A 218 19.30 10.05 -31.15
N ALA A 219 18.90 10.33 -29.91
CA ALA A 219 19.82 10.43 -28.77
C ALA A 219 20.20 9.05 -28.17
N GLY A 220 19.54 7.95 -28.58
CA GLY A 220 19.86 6.59 -28.14
C GLY A 220 20.95 5.96 -29.00
N ALA A 221 21.98 5.36 -28.37
CA ALA A 221 23.20 4.87 -29.02
C ALA A 221 23.06 3.66 -29.99
N ASP A 222 21.85 3.11 -30.20
CA ASP A 222 21.60 2.01 -31.12
C ASP A 222 20.61 2.44 -32.21
N THR A 223 21.14 2.79 -33.39
CA THR A 223 20.39 3.14 -34.59
C THR A 223 19.66 1.94 -35.17
N VAL A 224 18.48 1.65 -34.64
CA VAL A 224 17.40 1.04 -35.42
C VAL A 224 16.49 2.18 -35.87
N THR A 225 16.46 2.44 -37.18
CA THR A 225 15.59 3.44 -37.81
C THR A 225 14.13 2.95 -37.80
N MET A 226 13.50 2.99 -36.63
CA MET A 226 12.04 2.86 -36.50
C MET A 226 11.41 4.19 -36.91
N ASP A 227 10.61 4.17 -37.97
CA ASP A 227 9.83 5.34 -38.37
C ASP A 227 8.58 5.46 -37.49
N VAL A 228 8.24 6.69 -37.11
CA VAL A 228 7.02 6.99 -36.34
C VAL A 228 6.18 7.96 -37.15
N GLN A 229 4.93 7.61 -37.35
CA GLN A 229 3.96 8.43 -38.07
C GLN A 229 2.77 8.71 -37.18
N ILE A 230 2.14 9.87 -37.38
CA ILE A 230 0.92 10.25 -36.66
C ILE A 230 -0.21 10.35 -37.67
N LEU A 231 -1.27 9.59 -37.46
CA LEU A 231 -2.53 9.71 -38.22
C LEU A 231 -3.54 10.47 -37.37
N LEU A 232 -3.85 11.70 -37.78
CA LEU A 232 -4.91 12.50 -37.17
C LEU A 232 -6.24 12.10 -37.80
N ALA A 233 -7.00 11.27 -37.08
CA ALA A 233 -8.29 10.77 -37.52
C ALA A 233 -9.39 11.80 -37.30
N ASN A 234 -10.23 11.96 -38.30
CA ASN A 234 -11.45 12.76 -38.27
C ASN A 234 -12.66 11.85 -37.97
N TYR A 235 -13.69 12.41 -37.37
CA TYR A 235 -14.92 11.68 -37.03
C TYR A 235 -16.12 12.61 -37.23
N ARG A 236 -17.33 12.06 -37.42
CA ARG A 236 -18.58 12.83 -37.48
C ARG A 236 -18.88 13.44 -36.12
N LYS A 237 -19.44 14.65 -36.10
CA LYS A 237 -19.51 15.51 -34.90
C LYS A 237 -20.95 15.87 -34.56
N LEU A 238 -21.17 16.22 -33.29
CA LEU A 238 -22.46 16.75 -32.83
C LEU A 238 -22.58 18.24 -33.18
N PRO A 239 -23.78 18.74 -33.50
CA PRO A 239 -25.08 18.05 -33.42
C PRO A 239 -25.52 17.33 -34.71
N GLU A 240 -24.70 17.28 -35.77
CA GLU A 240 -25.09 16.67 -37.05
C GLU A 240 -25.35 15.16 -36.93
N VAL A 241 -24.65 14.51 -36.02
CA VAL A 241 -24.88 13.12 -35.65
C VAL A 241 -25.04 12.99 -34.14
N CYS A 242 -25.77 11.97 -33.70
CA CYS A 242 -25.90 11.60 -32.29
C CYS A 242 -24.79 10.62 -31.88
N PHE A 243 -24.56 10.50 -30.58
CA PHE A 243 -23.74 9.42 -30.03
C PHE A 243 -24.46 8.07 -30.26
N PRO A 244 -23.77 6.95 -30.60
CA PRO A 244 -22.33 6.70 -30.58
C PRO A 244 -21.60 6.88 -31.93
N ALA A 245 -22.16 7.58 -32.93
CA ALA A 245 -21.52 7.69 -34.25
C ALA A 245 -20.03 8.11 -34.24
N PRO A 246 -19.58 9.04 -33.36
CA PRO A 246 -18.15 9.34 -33.22
C PRO A 246 -17.30 8.13 -32.79
N LEU A 247 -17.82 7.23 -31.95
CA LEU A 247 -17.13 5.99 -31.54
C LEU A 247 -17.04 5.00 -32.69
N ASP A 248 -18.09 4.90 -33.51
CA ASP A 248 -18.11 4.04 -34.69
C ASP A 248 -17.06 4.49 -35.71
N ASP A 249 -16.93 5.80 -35.91
CA ASP A 249 -15.90 6.36 -36.80
C ASP A 249 -14.49 6.14 -36.27
N ALA A 250 -14.29 6.19 -34.94
CA ALA A 250 -13.01 5.87 -34.33
C ALA A 250 -12.62 4.40 -34.58
N MET A 251 -13.54 3.46 -34.34
CA MET A 251 -13.32 2.04 -34.67
C MET A 251 -13.05 1.84 -36.17
N THR A 252 -13.81 2.51 -37.05
CA THR A 252 -13.62 2.47 -38.50
C THR A 252 -12.19 2.86 -38.90
N MET A 253 -11.61 3.87 -38.24
CA MET A 253 -10.24 4.30 -38.53
C MET A 253 -9.16 3.36 -37.99
N PHE A 254 -9.42 2.68 -36.88
CA PHE A 254 -8.56 1.59 -36.43
C PHE A 254 -8.58 0.43 -37.45
N ASP A 255 -9.77 0.03 -37.90
CA ASP A 255 -9.94 -1.01 -38.92
C ASP A 255 -9.31 -0.62 -40.26
N TYR A 256 -9.37 0.65 -40.64
CA TYR A 256 -8.64 1.15 -41.81
C TYR A 256 -7.13 0.91 -41.69
N LEU A 257 -6.53 1.21 -40.53
CA LEU A 257 -5.09 0.96 -40.33
C LEU A 257 -4.73 -0.53 -40.42
N VAL A 258 -5.54 -1.39 -39.81
CA VAL A 258 -5.28 -2.83 -39.75
C VAL A 258 -5.56 -3.49 -41.10
N ASN A 259 -6.71 -3.21 -41.71
CA ASN A 259 -7.21 -3.93 -42.87
C ASN A 259 -6.76 -3.31 -44.19
N HIS A 260 -6.72 -1.98 -44.30
CA HIS A 260 -6.32 -1.28 -45.53
C HIS A 260 -4.82 -0.98 -45.55
N GLU A 261 -4.30 -0.32 -44.50
CA GLU A 261 -2.87 0.01 -44.42
C GLU A 261 -1.98 -1.18 -44.04
N LYS A 262 -2.58 -2.30 -43.62
CA LYS A 262 -1.89 -3.52 -43.21
C LYS A 262 -0.90 -3.29 -42.05
N VAL A 263 -1.23 -2.35 -41.16
CA VAL A 263 -0.44 -2.07 -39.95
C VAL A 263 -0.91 -3.05 -38.86
N PRO A 264 -0.01 -3.92 -38.34
CA PRO A 264 -0.41 -4.86 -37.30
C PRO A 264 -0.77 -4.09 -36.00
N PRO A 265 -1.83 -4.49 -35.26
CA PRO A 265 -2.26 -3.81 -34.04
C PRO A 265 -1.14 -3.54 -33.04
N ARG A 266 -0.23 -4.49 -32.82
CA ARG A 266 0.98 -4.33 -31.98
C ARG A 266 1.95 -3.20 -32.40
N ARG A 267 1.67 -2.46 -33.47
CA ARG A 267 2.41 -1.27 -33.93
C ARG A 267 1.58 0.01 -33.97
N ILE A 268 0.37 -0.07 -33.47
CA ILE A 268 -0.55 1.06 -33.36
C ILE A 268 -0.53 1.52 -31.90
N ILE A 269 -0.32 2.81 -31.68
CA ILE A 269 -0.58 3.47 -30.40
C ILE A 269 -1.88 4.24 -30.57
N LEU A 270 -2.89 3.89 -29.79
CA LEU A 270 -4.14 4.65 -29.76
C LEU A 270 -3.95 5.89 -28.89
N ALA A 271 -4.24 7.06 -29.42
CA ALA A 271 -4.01 8.31 -28.71
C ALA A 271 -5.18 9.28 -28.88
N GLY A 272 -5.31 10.20 -27.94
CA GLY A 272 -6.25 11.30 -28.07
C GLY A 272 -6.25 12.24 -26.87
N ASP A 273 -6.98 13.34 -26.99
CA ASP A 273 -7.17 14.32 -25.94
C ASP A 273 -8.66 14.58 -25.66
N SER A 274 -9.03 14.85 -24.40
CA SER A 274 -10.41 15.21 -24.04
C SER A 274 -11.42 14.15 -24.52
N ALA A 275 -12.41 14.55 -25.31
CA ALA A 275 -13.34 13.65 -26.01
C ALA A 275 -12.64 12.62 -26.92
N GLY A 276 -11.54 12.99 -27.58
CA GLY A 276 -10.75 12.08 -28.43
C GLY A 276 -10.01 11.01 -27.62
N ALA A 277 -9.59 11.33 -26.39
CA ALA A 277 -9.13 10.32 -25.45
C ALA A 277 -10.25 9.36 -25.04
N GLY A 278 -11.48 9.85 -24.89
CA GLY A 278 -12.67 9.02 -24.80
C GLY A 278 -12.83 8.11 -26.03
N LEU A 279 -12.70 8.63 -27.25
CA LEU A 279 -12.75 7.79 -28.47
C LEU A 279 -11.70 6.67 -28.43
N ALA A 280 -10.46 6.98 -28.04
CA ALA A 280 -9.37 5.99 -27.93
C ALA A 280 -9.71 4.85 -26.95
N LEU A 281 -10.24 5.20 -25.77
CA LEU A 281 -10.61 4.23 -24.74
C LEU A 281 -11.84 3.40 -25.15
N ALA A 282 -12.82 4.00 -25.82
CA ALA A 282 -13.98 3.27 -26.34
C ALA A 282 -13.55 2.27 -27.43
N THR A 283 -12.65 2.65 -28.34
CA THR A 283 -12.06 1.73 -29.32
C THR A 283 -11.38 0.55 -28.64
N LEU A 284 -10.60 0.79 -27.57
CA LEU A 284 -9.97 -0.30 -26.80
C LEU A 284 -10.99 -1.27 -26.20
N LEU A 285 -12.06 -0.76 -25.60
CA LEU A 285 -13.11 -1.58 -25.00
C LEU A 285 -13.83 -2.43 -26.06
N ARG A 286 -14.08 -1.85 -27.24
CA ARG A 286 -14.66 -2.57 -28.39
C ARG A 286 -13.73 -3.67 -28.91
N LEU A 287 -12.44 -3.39 -29.06
CA LEU A 287 -11.44 -4.38 -29.47
C LEU A 287 -11.36 -5.54 -28.50
N ARG A 288 -11.35 -5.26 -27.19
CA ARG A 288 -11.38 -6.29 -26.15
C ARG A 288 -12.65 -7.12 -26.23
N ARG A 289 -13.82 -6.48 -26.38
CA ARG A 289 -15.11 -7.18 -26.49
C ARG A 289 -15.15 -8.11 -27.71
N ALA A 290 -14.53 -7.69 -28.81
CA ALA A 290 -14.38 -8.48 -30.03
C ALA A 290 -13.27 -9.55 -29.94
N ARG A 291 -12.49 -9.58 -28.85
CA ARG A 291 -11.30 -10.44 -28.68
C ARG A 291 -10.26 -10.27 -29.80
N SER A 292 -10.13 -9.04 -30.32
CA SER A 292 -9.16 -8.68 -31.35
C SER A 292 -7.76 -8.46 -30.76
N GLU A 293 -6.71 -8.53 -31.59
CA GLU A 293 -5.33 -8.22 -31.18
C GLU A 293 -5.27 -6.77 -30.66
N SER A 294 -4.72 -6.59 -29.45
CA SER A 294 -4.64 -5.29 -28.79
C SER A 294 -3.60 -4.37 -29.46
N PRO A 295 -3.84 -3.04 -29.49
CA PRO A 295 -2.81 -2.10 -29.89
C PRO A 295 -1.63 -2.11 -28.91
N MET A 296 -0.49 -1.57 -29.33
CA MET A 296 0.75 -1.53 -28.54
C MET A 296 0.57 -0.84 -27.18
N ALA A 297 -0.13 0.29 -27.18
CA ALA A 297 -0.33 1.13 -26.01
C ALA A 297 -1.47 2.13 -26.25
N ALA A 298 -1.93 2.76 -25.18
CA ALA A 298 -2.79 3.94 -25.23
C ALA A 298 -2.11 5.18 -24.65
N MET A 299 -2.41 6.35 -25.22
CA MET A 299 -1.92 7.65 -24.74
C MET A 299 -3.06 8.66 -24.72
N VAL A 300 -3.62 8.88 -23.53
CA VAL A 300 -4.80 9.71 -23.33
C VAL A 300 -4.46 10.96 -22.53
N ASN A 301 -4.85 12.13 -23.03
CA ASN A 301 -4.57 13.42 -22.41
C ASN A 301 -5.86 14.09 -21.94
N CYS A 302 -5.95 14.40 -20.65
CA CYS A 302 -7.11 15.02 -20.02
C CYS A 302 -8.43 14.31 -20.42
N PRO A 303 -8.54 12.97 -20.27
CA PRO A 303 -9.61 12.17 -20.85
C PRO A 303 -11.00 12.59 -20.33
N PHE A 304 -11.94 12.75 -21.25
CA PHE A 304 -13.37 12.78 -20.92
C PHE A 304 -13.86 11.32 -20.88
N ALA A 305 -13.67 10.68 -19.73
CA ALA A 305 -13.82 9.24 -19.56
C ALA A 305 -15.24 8.82 -19.12
N ASP A 306 -16.01 9.73 -18.51
CA ASP A 306 -17.37 9.46 -18.08
C ASP A 306 -18.30 10.62 -18.46
N LEU A 307 -19.14 10.39 -19.46
CA LEU A 307 -20.18 11.30 -19.94
C LEU A 307 -21.31 11.46 -18.92
N SER A 308 -21.51 10.51 -18.01
CA SER A 308 -22.60 10.55 -17.02
C SER A 308 -22.22 11.33 -15.76
N ALA A 309 -20.93 11.37 -15.40
CA ALA A 309 -20.44 12.04 -14.21
C ALA A 309 -20.59 13.58 -14.29
N ASP A 310 -20.97 14.21 -13.19
CA ASP A 310 -20.88 15.68 -13.07
C ASP A 310 -19.41 16.10 -12.95
N VAL A 311 -19.11 17.30 -13.40
CA VAL A 311 -17.75 17.86 -13.36
C VAL A 311 -17.68 19.07 -12.44
N ALA A 312 -16.56 19.21 -11.75
CA ALA A 312 -16.31 20.34 -10.85
C ALA A 312 -16.15 21.64 -11.64
N VAL A 313 -16.46 22.80 -11.05
CA VAL A 313 -16.16 24.10 -11.69
C VAL A 313 -14.69 24.46 -11.46
N SER A 314 -13.94 24.67 -12.53
CA SER A 314 -12.57 25.22 -12.45
C SER A 314 -12.52 26.66 -12.96
N LYS A 315 -12.19 27.60 -12.06
CA LYS A 315 -12.01 29.03 -12.37
C LYS A 315 -10.71 29.34 -13.15
N HIS A 316 -9.82 28.35 -13.26
CA HIS A 316 -8.52 28.46 -13.92
C HIS A 316 -8.45 27.69 -15.24
N CYS A 317 -9.49 26.91 -15.54
CA CYS A 317 -9.69 26.32 -16.86
C CYS A 317 -10.27 27.36 -17.82
N PHE A 318 -9.98 27.22 -19.12
CA PHE A 318 -10.68 27.98 -20.16
C PHE A 318 -11.98 27.28 -20.62
N ILE A 319 -12.13 25.98 -20.35
CA ILE A 319 -13.39 25.25 -20.55
C ILE A 319 -14.33 25.62 -19.41
N ALA A 320 -15.44 26.26 -19.77
CA ALA A 320 -16.48 26.62 -18.84
C ALA A 320 -17.50 25.48 -18.68
N LYS A 321 -18.07 25.32 -17.48
CA LYS A 321 -19.08 24.29 -17.21
C LYS A 321 -20.26 24.31 -18.21
N PRO A 322 -20.86 25.47 -18.57
CA PRO A 322 -21.97 25.51 -19.53
C PRO A 322 -21.63 24.96 -20.92
N MET A 323 -20.36 25.01 -21.32
CA MET A 323 -19.90 24.43 -22.58
C MET A 323 -19.92 22.90 -22.52
N LEU A 324 -19.39 22.32 -21.43
CA LEU A 324 -19.35 20.87 -21.27
C LEU A 324 -20.74 20.30 -20.98
N ASP A 325 -21.55 20.98 -20.19
CA ASP A 325 -22.93 20.58 -19.88
C ASP A 325 -23.78 20.50 -21.15
N ALA A 326 -23.65 21.45 -22.08
CA ALA A 326 -24.38 21.40 -23.34
C ALA A 326 -23.98 20.19 -24.21
N ILE A 327 -22.67 19.91 -24.28
CA ILE A 327 -22.14 18.75 -25.00
C ILE A 327 -22.63 17.45 -24.33
N LYS A 328 -22.58 17.38 -23.00
CA LYS A 328 -23.05 16.24 -22.22
C LYS A 328 -24.55 16.03 -22.41
N ALA A 329 -25.37 17.07 -22.31
CA ALA A 329 -26.81 17.00 -22.51
C ALA A 329 -27.13 16.40 -23.88
N PHE A 330 -26.49 16.89 -24.95
CA PHE A 330 -26.71 16.32 -26.29
C PHE A 330 -26.25 14.85 -26.38
N CYS A 331 -25.12 14.49 -25.76
CA CYS A 331 -24.64 13.11 -25.74
C CYS A 331 -25.52 12.17 -24.90
N VAL A 332 -26.19 12.66 -23.85
CA VAL A 332 -26.90 11.83 -22.85
C VAL A 332 -28.41 11.81 -23.11
N GLU A 333 -29.05 12.95 -23.39
CA GLU A 333 -30.51 13.06 -23.53
C GLU A 333 -31.03 12.43 -24.84
N GLU A 334 -30.27 12.54 -25.93
CA GLU A 334 -30.66 12.04 -27.25
C GLU A 334 -30.14 10.63 -27.55
N THR A 335 -29.38 10.03 -26.62
CA THR A 335 -28.74 8.71 -26.82
C THR A 335 -29.35 7.66 -25.89
N PRO A 336 -29.84 6.51 -26.42
CA PRO A 336 -30.35 5.44 -25.57
C PRO A 336 -29.32 4.94 -24.56
N GLN A 337 -29.75 4.72 -23.32
CA GLN A 337 -28.90 4.31 -22.19
C GLN A 337 -28.06 3.05 -22.47
N ALA A 338 -28.52 2.17 -23.35
CA ALA A 338 -27.79 0.97 -23.79
C ALA A 338 -26.41 1.28 -24.41
N TYR A 339 -26.24 2.46 -25.01
CA TYR A 339 -24.99 2.90 -25.63
C TYR A 339 -24.08 3.70 -24.69
N TRP A 340 -24.51 3.99 -23.46
CA TRP A 340 -23.72 4.79 -22.50
C TRP A 340 -22.53 4.01 -21.92
N ARG A 341 -22.53 2.66 -21.96
CA ARG A 341 -21.45 1.83 -21.38
C ARG A 341 -20.06 2.17 -21.94
N GLU A 342 -20.00 2.55 -23.21
CA GLU A 342 -18.75 2.94 -23.88
C GLU A 342 -18.41 4.43 -23.67
N GLY A 343 -19.32 5.20 -23.07
CA GLY A 343 -19.12 6.59 -22.66
C GLY A 343 -18.97 6.80 -21.15
N ALA A 344 -19.16 5.75 -20.33
CA ALA A 344 -19.07 5.76 -18.86
C ALA A 344 -17.95 4.84 -18.37
N MET A 345 -16.72 5.09 -18.84
CA MET A 345 -15.58 4.17 -18.69
C MET A 345 -15.10 4.03 -17.26
N LEU A 346 -15.39 5.01 -16.39
CA LEU A 346 -15.08 4.95 -14.97
C LEU A 346 -15.88 3.85 -14.23
N GLN A 347 -16.89 3.25 -14.87
CA GLN A 347 -17.73 2.20 -14.30
C GLN A 347 -17.54 0.85 -15.01
N THR A 348 -16.60 0.77 -15.96
CA THR A 348 -16.39 -0.40 -16.81
C THR A 348 -15.12 -1.13 -16.41
N ASP A 349 -15.15 -2.47 -16.44
CA ASP A 349 -13.97 -3.34 -16.28
C ASP A 349 -12.92 -2.95 -17.32
N LEU A 350 -11.67 -2.71 -16.92
CA LEU A 350 -10.54 -2.32 -17.76
C LEU A 350 -9.49 -3.44 -17.91
N ARG A 351 -9.73 -4.64 -17.37
CA ARG A 351 -8.80 -5.78 -17.49
C ARG A 351 -8.53 -6.13 -18.95
N GLY A 352 -7.29 -6.50 -19.24
CA GLY A 352 -6.83 -6.89 -20.58
C GLY A 352 -6.63 -5.73 -21.56
N LEU A 353 -6.76 -4.47 -21.11
CA LEU A 353 -6.37 -3.31 -21.92
C LEU A 353 -4.84 -3.15 -21.98
N PRO A 354 -4.30 -2.58 -23.06
CA PRO A 354 -2.86 -2.42 -23.22
C PRO A 354 -2.31 -1.33 -22.28
N PRO A 355 -0.98 -1.27 -22.09
CA PRO A 355 -0.36 -0.25 -21.27
C PRO A 355 -0.76 1.16 -21.67
N MET A 356 -1.05 2.02 -20.70
CA MET A 356 -1.59 3.35 -20.95
C MET A 356 -0.79 4.47 -20.29
N PHE A 357 -0.64 5.57 -21.01
CA PHE A 357 -0.18 6.86 -20.50
C PHE A 357 -1.38 7.79 -20.34
N ILE A 358 -1.60 8.27 -19.12
CA ILE A 358 -2.67 9.22 -18.78
C ILE A 358 -2.01 10.53 -18.37
N GLN A 359 -2.21 11.59 -19.15
CA GLN A 359 -1.81 12.94 -18.75
C GLN A 359 -3.01 13.66 -18.12
N ALA A 360 -2.81 14.23 -16.93
CA ALA A 360 -3.81 14.98 -16.19
C ALA A 360 -3.28 16.37 -15.88
N ALA A 361 -4.17 17.36 -15.85
CA ALA A 361 -3.83 18.73 -15.52
C ALA A 361 -4.65 19.18 -14.30
N GLU A 362 -4.02 19.82 -13.32
CA GLU A 362 -4.65 20.12 -12.02
C GLU A 362 -5.86 21.07 -12.14
N PHE A 363 -5.76 22.09 -13.00
CA PHE A 363 -6.86 23.04 -13.21
C PHE A 363 -7.82 22.61 -14.30
N ASP A 364 -7.70 21.40 -14.82
CA ASP A 364 -8.68 20.84 -15.74
C ASP A 364 -10.00 20.52 -15.01
N ILE A 365 -11.11 20.80 -15.70
CA ILE A 365 -12.46 20.42 -15.30
C ILE A 365 -12.62 18.87 -15.22
N LEU A 366 -11.81 18.13 -16.00
CA LEU A 366 -11.77 16.66 -16.05
C LEU A 366 -10.65 16.03 -15.20
N HIS A 367 -10.01 16.81 -14.33
CA HIS A 367 -8.89 16.34 -13.49
C HIS A 367 -9.26 15.08 -12.70
N GLN A 368 -10.41 15.10 -12.01
CA GLN A 368 -10.86 13.98 -11.19
C GLN A 368 -11.16 12.72 -12.02
N GLN A 369 -11.71 12.86 -13.24
CA GLN A 369 -11.92 11.71 -14.13
C GLN A 369 -10.59 11.07 -14.53
N SER A 370 -9.57 11.88 -14.79
CA SER A 370 -8.23 11.38 -15.15
C SER A 370 -7.60 10.58 -14.00
N LEU A 371 -7.71 11.06 -12.76
CA LEU A 371 -7.22 10.35 -11.57
C LEU A 371 -7.99 9.06 -11.31
N GLN A 372 -9.33 9.11 -11.45
CA GLN A 372 -10.18 7.95 -11.24
C GLN A 372 -9.94 6.87 -12.29
N LEU A 373 -9.80 7.25 -13.57
CA LEU A 373 -9.45 6.31 -14.64
C LEU A 373 -8.13 5.61 -14.36
N ALA A 374 -7.11 6.36 -13.93
CA ALA A 374 -5.80 5.79 -13.60
C ALA A 374 -5.88 4.83 -12.40
N LYS A 375 -6.71 5.14 -11.41
CA LYS A 375 -6.95 4.27 -10.25
C LYS A 375 -7.64 2.97 -10.67
N ASN A 376 -8.72 3.06 -11.43
CA ASN A 376 -9.49 1.89 -11.89
C ASN A 376 -8.66 0.99 -12.82
N ALA A 377 -7.94 1.58 -13.77
CA ALA A 377 -7.11 0.81 -14.68
C ALA A 377 -6.00 0.05 -13.94
N ARG A 378 -5.40 0.66 -12.90
CA ARG A 378 -4.41 -0.03 -12.05
C ARG A 378 -5.01 -1.15 -11.20
N SER A 379 -6.20 -0.94 -10.61
CA SER A 379 -6.87 -2.01 -9.86
C SER A 379 -7.24 -3.18 -10.77
N ASP A 380 -7.48 -2.91 -12.04
CA ASP A 380 -7.80 -3.89 -13.07
C ASP A 380 -6.54 -4.48 -13.76
N GLY A 381 -5.35 -4.28 -13.17
CA GLY A 381 -4.11 -4.89 -13.66
C GLY A 381 -3.52 -4.29 -14.95
N VAL A 382 -4.00 -3.12 -15.39
CA VAL A 382 -3.45 -2.41 -16.56
C VAL A 382 -2.19 -1.63 -16.15
N GLU A 383 -1.13 -1.73 -16.94
CA GLU A 383 0.08 -0.93 -16.73
C GLU A 383 -0.21 0.56 -17.00
N VAL A 384 -0.26 1.40 -15.96
CA VAL A 384 -0.61 2.82 -16.07
C VAL A 384 0.51 3.77 -15.65
N GLN A 385 0.99 4.56 -16.61
CA GLN A 385 1.80 5.76 -16.32
C GLN A 385 0.88 6.99 -16.21
N LEU A 386 0.79 7.56 -15.02
CA LEU A 386 0.04 8.80 -14.76
C LEU A 386 1.00 9.99 -14.68
N ASP A 387 0.75 11.03 -15.48
CA ASP A 387 1.55 12.25 -15.59
C ASP A 387 0.68 13.46 -15.21
N VAL A 388 0.79 13.94 -13.96
CA VAL A 388 -0.04 15.03 -13.43
C VAL A 388 0.75 16.34 -13.44
N HIS A 389 0.21 17.37 -14.09
CA HIS A 389 0.85 18.68 -14.17
C HIS A 389 0.13 19.70 -13.29
N ALA A 390 0.87 20.27 -12.34
CA ALA A 390 0.39 21.31 -11.43
C ALA A 390 0.09 22.61 -12.18
N HIS A 391 -0.94 23.32 -11.75
CA HIS A 391 -1.43 24.59 -12.31
C HIS A 391 -1.76 24.58 -13.82
N MET A 392 -1.77 23.41 -14.48
CA MET A 392 -2.03 23.32 -15.91
C MET A 392 -3.54 23.24 -16.21
N PRO A 393 -4.01 23.87 -17.30
CA PRO A 393 -5.40 23.77 -17.74
C PRO A 393 -5.68 22.53 -18.60
N HIS A 394 -6.95 22.37 -19.00
CA HIS A 394 -7.40 21.33 -19.92
C HIS A 394 -6.55 21.27 -21.20
N VAL A 395 -5.99 20.10 -21.50
CA VAL A 395 -5.14 19.82 -22.69
C VAL A 395 -4.09 20.91 -22.94
N PHE A 396 -3.37 21.30 -21.88
CA PHE A 396 -2.36 22.37 -21.93
C PHE A 396 -1.28 22.16 -23.01
N THR A 397 -1.05 20.92 -23.45
CA THR A 397 -0.13 20.58 -24.54
C THR A 397 -0.53 21.12 -25.92
N LEU A 398 -1.79 21.52 -26.11
CA LEU A 398 -2.22 22.15 -27.36
C LEU A 398 -1.72 23.59 -27.50
N PHE A 399 -1.41 24.27 -26.40
CA PHE A 399 -0.88 25.63 -26.48
C PHE A 399 0.54 25.62 -27.07
N PRO A 400 0.85 26.52 -28.01
CA PRO A 400 2.22 26.75 -28.44
C PRO A 400 3.13 27.13 -27.26
N HIS A 401 4.40 26.75 -27.34
CA HIS A 401 5.38 26.96 -26.26
C HIS A 401 5.48 28.43 -25.77
N PHE A 402 5.32 29.41 -26.66
CA PHE A 402 5.40 30.83 -26.28
C PHE A 402 4.17 31.32 -25.48
N ILE A 403 3.03 30.62 -25.58
CA ILE A 403 1.84 30.87 -24.77
C ILE A 403 1.95 30.10 -23.45
N MET A 404 2.42 28.86 -23.51
CA MET A 404 2.54 28.00 -22.34
C MET A 404 3.79 27.12 -22.45
N PRO A 405 4.91 27.48 -21.79
CA PRO A 405 6.16 26.75 -21.89
C PRO A 405 6.05 25.28 -21.50
N GLN A 406 5.28 25.01 -20.45
CA GLN A 406 5.00 23.70 -19.84
C GLN A 406 4.37 22.73 -20.84
N SER A 407 3.67 23.22 -21.86
CA SER A 407 3.19 22.41 -22.98
C SER A 407 4.31 21.57 -23.60
N SER A 408 5.53 22.10 -23.70
CA SER A 408 6.67 21.37 -24.24
C SER A 408 7.19 20.28 -23.30
N GLU A 409 7.04 20.44 -21.98
CA GLU A 409 7.37 19.42 -20.99
C GLU A 409 6.36 18.27 -21.04
N GLY A 410 5.06 18.58 -21.08
CA GLY A 410 4.01 17.59 -21.27
C GLY A 410 4.21 16.75 -22.55
N ILE A 411 4.57 17.40 -23.67
CA ILE A 411 4.90 16.72 -24.93
C ILE A 411 6.18 15.88 -24.82
N GLN A 412 7.19 16.33 -24.06
CA GLN A 412 8.41 15.55 -23.81
C GLN A 412 8.11 14.26 -23.06
N ASN A 413 7.19 14.29 -22.09
CA ASN A 413 6.76 13.12 -21.34
C ASN A 413 5.99 12.13 -22.21
N MET A 414 5.07 12.64 -23.05
CA MET A 414 4.33 11.85 -24.05
C MET A 414 5.29 11.17 -25.04
N ALA A 415 6.24 11.91 -25.61
CA ALA A 415 7.26 11.37 -26.48
C ALA A 415 8.11 10.31 -25.78
N GLY A 416 8.48 10.56 -24.52
CA GLY A 416 9.24 9.62 -23.70
C GLY A 416 8.53 8.30 -23.49
N PHE A 417 7.20 8.33 -23.34
CA PHE A 417 6.39 7.11 -23.28
C PHE A 417 6.44 6.32 -24.59
N ILE A 418 6.24 6.99 -25.73
CA ILE A 418 6.36 6.37 -27.06
C ILE A 418 7.75 5.73 -27.24
N VAL A 419 8.82 6.49 -26.95
CA VAL A 419 10.20 5.99 -27.07
C VAL A 419 10.48 4.84 -26.11
N ARG A 420 9.96 4.86 -24.89
CA ARG A 420 10.08 3.71 -23.97
C ARG A 420 9.39 2.49 -24.52
N ARG A 421 8.19 2.58 -25.12
CA ARG A 421 7.53 1.42 -25.75
C ARG A 421 8.32 0.88 -26.95
N LEU A 422 8.93 1.77 -27.72
CA LEU A 422 9.80 1.41 -28.85
C LEU A 422 11.12 0.73 -28.41
N THR A 423 11.68 1.17 -27.27
CA THR A 423 12.99 0.70 -26.77
C THR A 423 12.89 -0.39 -25.70
N ALA A 424 11.71 -0.59 -25.09
CA ALA A 424 11.45 -1.65 -24.12
C ALA A 424 11.60 -3.04 -24.74
N HIS A 425 11.46 -3.17 -26.07
CA HIS A 425 11.77 -4.40 -26.79
C HIS A 425 13.26 -4.54 -27.19
N ARG A 426 14.13 -3.55 -26.91
CA ARG A 426 15.51 -3.53 -27.45
C ARG A 426 16.54 -2.72 -26.63
N ARG A 427 16.48 -2.68 -25.30
CA ARG A 427 17.64 -2.18 -24.53
C ARG A 427 18.37 -3.34 -23.86
N PRO A 428 19.56 -3.74 -24.37
CA PRO A 428 20.38 -4.71 -23.66
C PRO A 428 20.65 -4.18 -22.26
N THR A 429 20.53 -5.04 -21.25
CA THR A 429 20.81 -4.68 -19.85
C THR A 429 22.17 -4.00 -19.68
N ILE A 430 23.12 -4.25 -20.59
CA ILE A 430 24.44 -3.61 -20.70
C ILE A 430 24.34 -2.09 -20.89
N VAL A 431 23.49 -1.60 -21.79
CA VAL A 431 23.37 -0.16 -22.08
C VAL A 431 22.82 0.59 -20.86
N GLN A 432 21.87 -0.02 -20.15
CA GLN A 432 21.35 0.54 -18.90
C GLN A 432 22.39 0.49 -17.77
N TYR A 433 23.25 -0.52 -17.73
CA TYR A 433 24.34 -0.64 -16.76
C TYR A 433 25.41 0.44 -16.99
N VAL A 434 25.81 0.67 -18.24
CA VAL A 434 26.76 1.72 -18.63
C VAL A 434 26.18 3.11 -18.33
N ALA A 435 24.91 3.35 -18.66
CA ALA A 435 24.24 4.63 -18.36
C ALA A 435 24.15 4.94 -16.86
N ARG A 436 24.23 3.94 -15.97
CA ARG A 436 24.30 4.10 -14.51
C ARG A 436 25.73 4.28 -13.99
N GLY A 437 26.72 4.45 -14.88
CA GLY A 437 28.13 4.59 -14.51
C GLY A 437 28.73 3.28 -14.04
N PHE A 438 28.44 2.17 -14.72
CA PHE A 438 28.85 0.82 -14.35
C PHE A 438 28.37 0.39 -12.96
N LYS A 439 27.18 0.88 -12.57
CA LYS A 439 26.53 0.49 -11.32
C LYS A 439 25.34 -0.43 -11.60
N PRO A 440 25.23 -1.55 -10.86
CA PRO A 440 24.06 -2.41 -10.95
C PRO A 440 22.81 -1.63 -10.52
N LYS A 441 21.66 -2.01 -11.08
CA LYS A 441 20.33 -1.43 -10.82
C LYS A 441 19.98 -1.45 -9.33
N PHE A 442 20.42 -2.51 -8.64
CA PHE A 442 20.32 -2.64 -7.19
C PHE A 442 21.70 -2.96 -6.61
N PRO A 443 22.06 -2.47 -5.42
CA PRO A 443 23.39 -2.66 -4.84
C PRO A 443 23.82 -4.12 -4.69
N GLN A 444 22.87 -5.04 -4.57
CA GLN A 444 23.09 -6.48 -4.39
C GLN A 444 23.17 -7.27 -5.70
N TRP A 445 22.92 -6.63 -6.85
CA TRP A 445 22.93 -7.28 -8.15
C TRP A 445 24.34 -7.29 -8.73
N THR A 446 24.68 -8.38 -9.42
CA THR A 446 25.88 -8.41 -10.25
C THR A 446 25.49 -8.14 -11.70
N LEU A 447 26.43 -7.63 -12.50
CA LEU A 447 26.22 -7.48 -13.95
C LEU A 447 25.78 -8.80 -14.61
N ARG A 448 26.38 -9.93 -14.19
CA ARG A 448 26.03 -11.26 -14.68
C ARG A 448 24.57 -11.62 -14.38
N PHE A 449 24.10 -11.35 -13.15
CA PHE A 449 22.72 -11.58 -12.75
C PHE A 449 21.74 -10.68 -13.51
N GLU A 450 22.09 -9.41 -13.70
CA GLU A 450 21.30 -8.47 -14.48
C GLU A 450 21.11 -8.89 -15.93
N LEU A 451 22.20 -9.35 -16.57
CA LEU A 451 22.15 -9.86 -17.93
C LEU A 451 21.30 -11.11 -18.02
N LEU A 452 21.52 -12.07 -17.12
CA LEU A 452 20.76 -13.32 -17.08
C LEU A 452 19.26 -13.06 -16.86
N ARG A 453 18.91 -12.20 -15.91
CA ARG A 453 17.52 -11.79 -15.65
C ARG A 453 16.90 -11.10 -16.86
N GLY A 454 17.65 -10.21 -17.53
CA GLY A 454 17.19 -9.54 -18.75
C GLY A 454 16.82 -10.56 -19.83
N ILE A 455 17.74 -11.48 -20.14
CA ILE A 455 17.52 -12.55 -21.13
C ILE A 455 16.33 -13.43 -20.75
N MET A 456 16.22 -13.85 -19.49
CA MET A 456 15.12 -14.69 -19.01
C MET A 456 13.78 -13.96 -19.07
N ARG A 457 13.72 -12.68 -18.71
CA ARG A 457 12.50 -11.87 -18.73
C ARG A 457 12.05 -11.61 -20.18
N ASP A 458 12.97 -11.18 -21.04
CA ASP A 458 12.65 -10.91 -22.44
C ASP A 458 12.21 -12.20 -23.15
N GLY A 459 12.85 -13.33 -22.83
CA GLY A 459 12.44 -14.65 -23.33
C GLY A 459 11.05 -15.08 -22.83
N ALA A 460 10.74 -14.85 -21.55
CA ALA A 460 9.42 -15.14 -20.98
C ALA A 460 8.33 -14.21 -21.55
N ASP A 461 8.61 -12.92 -21.73
CA ASP A 461 7.67 -11.95 -22.30
C ASP A 461 7.39 -12.27 -23.78
N MET A 462 8.39 -12.75 -24.54
CA MET A 462 8.25 -13.07 -25.96
C MET A 462 7.65 -14.46 -26.25
N PHE A 463 7.92 -15.45 -25.40
CA PHE A 463 7.61 -16.86 -25.68
C PHE A 463 6.93 -17.59 -24.51
N GLY A 464 6.50 -16.88 -23.46
CA GLY A 464 5.96 -17.47 -22.23
C GLY A 464 4.78 -18.42 -22.44
N GLU A 465 3.88 -18.10 -23.37
CA GLU A 465 2.75 -18.97 -23.73
C GLU A 465 3.19 -20.31 -24.36
N ARG A 466 4.39 -20.36 -24.97
CA ARG A 466 4.90 -21.61 -25.58
C ARG A 466 5.44 -22.58 -24.54
N ILE A 467 5.63 -22.17 -23.28
CA ILE A 467 6.14 -23.03 -22.21
C ILE A 467 5.14 -24.16 -21.87
N ILE A 468 3.85 -23.95 -22.14
CA ILE A 468 2.79 -24.96 -21.95
C ILE A 468 2.47 -25.76 -23.23
N ASP A 469 3.15 -25.48 -24.35
CA ASP A 469 3.06 -26.33 -25.54
C ASP A 469 3.85 -27.62 -25.34
N LYS A 470 3.24 -28.77 -25.68
CA LYS A 470 3.80 -30.10 -25.43
C LYS A 470 5.22 -30.28 -25.99
N ASN A 471 5.47 -29.83 -27.22
CA ASN A 471 6.75 -30.03 -27.88
C ASN A 471 7.83 -29.14 -27.27
N HIS A 472 7.51 -27.88 -26.98
CA HIS A 472 8.43 -26.94 -26.37
C HIS A 472 8.74 -27.30 -24.91
N ALA A 473 7.72 -27.69 -24.14
CA ALA A 473 7.88 -28.17 -22.76
C ALA A 473 8.83 -29.38 -22.72
N CYS A 474 8.66 -30.35 -23.62
CA CYS A 474 9.54 -31.51 -23.75
C CYS A 474 11.00 -31.12 -24.01
N VAL A 475 11.24 -30.16 -24.91
CA VAL A 475 12.60 -29.68 -25.22
C VAL A 475 13.22 -28.98 -24.00
N ILE A 476 12.46 -28.12 -23.32
CA ILE A 476 12.95 -27.39 -22.13
C ILE A 476 13.26 -28.37 -20.99
N ARG A 477 12.42 -29.39 -20.77
CA ARG A 477 12.68 -30.45 -19.79
C ARG A 477 14.01 -31.16 -20.11
N ARG A 478 14.21 -31.61 -21.35
CA ARG A 478 15.47 -32.28 -21.77
C ARG A 478 16.70 -31.39 -21.65
N GLN A 479 16.60 -30.11 -22.01
CA GLN A 479 17.69 -29.14 -21.85
C GLN A 479 18.03 -28.93 -20.37
N SER A 480 17.02 -28.83 -19.51
CA SER A 480 17.21 -28.71 -18.07
C SER A 480 17.86 -29.96 -17.46
N GLU A 481 17.57 -31.15 -17.99
CA GLU A 481 18.21 -32.40 -17.55
C GLU A 481 19.69 -32.42 -17.90
N LEU A 482 20.04 -32.08 -19.14
CA LEU A 482 21.43 -32.04 -19.61
C LEU A 482 22.24 -30.99 -18.83
N PHE A 483 21.70 -29.77 -18.73
CA PHE A 483 22.37 -28.67 -18.04
C PHE A 483 22.48 -28.92 -16.54
N GLY A 484 21.40 -29.39 -15.92
CA GLY A 484 21.35 -29.77 -14.52
C GLY A 484 22.31 -30.89 -14.16
N SER A 485 22.42 -31.92 -15.01
CA SER A 485 23.39 -33.01 -14.83
C SER A 485 24.83 -32.50 -14.89
N PHE A 486 25.13 -31.64 -15.85
CA PHE A 486 26.47 -31.06 -16.02
C PHE A 486 26.87 -30.19 -14.82
N GLN A 487 26.03 -29.22 -14.43
CA GLN A 487 26.31 -28.38 -13.26
C GLN A 487 26.30 -29.17 -11.95
N GLY A 488 25.35 -30.10 -11.83
CA GLY A 488 25.19 -30.96 -10.68
C GLY A 488 26.38 -31.88 -10.44
N TRP A 489 27.08 -32.31 -11.49
CA TRP A 489 28.28 -33.14 -11.37
C TRP A 489 29.39 -32.45 -10.59
N PHE A 490 29.63 -31.15 -10.81
CA PHE A 490 30.61 -30.39 -10.04
C PHE A 490 30.15 -30.15 -8.60
N ALA A 491 28.89 -29.78 -8.42
CA ALA A 491 28.35 -29.47 -7.10
C ALA A 491 28.34 -30.72 -6.18
N ARG A 492 27.91 -31.88 -6.68
CA ARG A 492 27.93 -33.10 -5.87
C ARG A 492 29.35 -33.49 -5.45
N LEU A 493 30.35 -33.28 -6.31
CA LEU A 493 31.76 -33.53 -5.98
C LEU A 493 32.25 -32.55 -4.91
N GLN A 494 31.90 -31.27 -5.04
CA GLN A 494 32.24 -30.23 -4.07
C GLN A 494 31.69 -30.54 -2.66
N TYR A 495 30.48 -31.10 -2.58
CA TYR A 495 29.81 -31.42 -1.30
C TYR A 495 29.89 -32.89 -0.88
N GLY A 496 30.66 -33.72 -1.59
CA GLY A 496 30.87 -35.14 -1.23
C GLY A 496 29.63 -36.05 -1.35
N LEU A 497 28.71 -35.72 -2.27
CA LEU A 497 27.44 -36.43 -2.49
C LEU A 497 27.52 -37.41 -3.66
N ARG A 498 26.96 -38.59 -3.47
CA ARG A 498 26.75 -39.61 -4.51
C ARG A 498 25.39 -39.40 -5.15
N LEU A 499 25.36 -39.42 -6.48
CA LEU A 499 24.11 -39.35 -7.24
C LEU A 499 23.66 -40.77 -7.59
N GLU A 500 22.41 -41.09 -7.26
CA GLU A 500 21.73 -42.33 -7.64
C GLU A 500 20.39 -41.98 -8.29
N THR A 501 19.97 -42.73 -9.30
CA THR A 501 18.68 -42.55 -9.97
C THR A 501 17.73 -43.67 -9.57
N VAL A 502 16.48 -43.33 -9.30
CA VAL A 502 15.41 -44.29 -9.00
C VAL A 502 14.29 -44.08 -9.98
N GLU A 503 13.87 -45.14 -10.65
CA GLU A 503 12.66 -45.13 -11.48
C GLU A 503 11.46 -45.59 -10.64
N PHE A 504 10.47 -44.73 -10.52
CA PHE A 504 9.23 -45.01 -9.80
C PHE A 504 8.07 -44.25 -10.45
N ASN A 505 6.87 -44.84 -10.48
CA ASN A 505 5.69 -44.30 -11.19
C ASN A 505 5.95 -43.88 -12.66
N GLY A 506 6.89 -44.54 -13.33
CA GLY A 506 7.26 -44.23 -14.72
C GLY A 506 8.05 -42.93 -14.88
N LEU A 507 8.61 -42.39 -13.80
CA LEU A 507 9.45 -41.19 -13.79
C LEU A 507 10.82 -41.50 -13.21
N GLU A 508 11.85 -40.79 -13.69
CA GLU A 508 13.17 -40.80 -13.06
C GLU A 508 13.21 -39.76 -11.92
N HIS A 509 13.56 -40.24 -10.72
CA HIS A 509 13.83 -39.47 -9.52
C HIS A 509 15.33 -39.51 -9.19
N VAL A 510 15.84 -38.53 -8.45
CA VAL A 510 17.28 -38.41 -8.17
C VAL A 510 17.56 -38.38 -6.68
N TRP A 511 18.38 -39.32 -6.21
CA TRP A 511 18.98 -39.32 -4.88
C TRP A 511 20.33 -38.61 -4.90
N LEU A 512 20.55 -37.73 -3.92
CA LEU A 512 21.85 -37.20 -3.55
C LEU A 512 22.17 -37.71 -2.14
N LYS A 513 22.96 -38.78 -2.06
CA LYS A 513 23.32 -39.45 -0.81
C LYS A 513 24.66 -38.97 -0.30
N ALA A 514 24.75 -38.65 0.98
CA ALA A 514 26.02 -38.34 1.61
C ALA A 514 26.83 -39.63 1.90
N SER A 515 28.16 -39.52 1.92
CA SER A 515 29.05 -40.67 2.10
C SER A 515 28.92 -41.22 3.53
N PRO A 516 28.80 -42.55 3.73
CA PRO A 516 28.58 -43.12 5.05
C PRO A 516 29.74 -42.79 6.00
N VAL A 517 29.40 -42.29 7.19
CA VAL A 517 30.37 -42.02 8.27
C VAL A 517 30.60 -43.33 9.02
N GLU A 518 31.85 -43.76 9.15
CA GLU A 518 32.19 -44.93 9.98
C GLU A 518 31.68 -44.69 11.41
N ASN A 519 30.81 -45.58 11.90
CA ASN A 519 30.08 -45.54 13.18
C ASN A 519 28.75 -44.75 13.27
N SER A 520 28.08 -44.35 12.18
CA SER A 520 26.73 -43.75 12.29
C SER A 520 25.62 -44.79 12.48
N SER A 521 24.79 -44.65 13.53
CA SER A 521 23.53 -45.40 13.67
C SER A 521 22.49 -44.92 12.65
N ALA A 522 21.57 -45.80 12.22
CA ALA A 522 20.50 -45.47 11.26
C ALA A 522 19.59 -44.30 11.68
N THR A 523 19.63 -43.91 12.96
CA THR A 523 18.86 -42.82 13.57
C THR A 523 19.37 -41.42 13.25
N ASN A 524 20.56 -41.26 12.66
CA ASN A 524 21.16 -39.93 12.35
C ASN A 524 21.01 -39.51 10.89
N ARG A 525 19.96 -39.97 10.19
CA ARG A 525 19.69 -39.66 8.78
C ARG A 525 18.54 -38.65 8.66
N LEU A 526 18.77 -37.56 7.92
CA LEU A 526 17.76 -36.56 7.55
C LEU A 526 17.62 -36.55 6.03
N VAL A 527 16.39 -36.68 5.54
CA VAL A 527 16.06 -36.71 4.12
C VAL A 527 15.24 -35.48 3.73
N LEU A 528 15.74 -34.73 2.77
CA LEU A 528 15.02 -33.63 2.15
C LEU A 528 14.31 -34.12 0.88
N LEU A 529 12.98 -34.28 0.93
CA LEU A 529 12.16 -34.56 -0.25
C LEU A 529 11.87 -33.26 -0.98
N PHE A 530 12.57 -33.02 -2.10
CA PHE A 530 12.51 -31.77 -2.84
C PHE A 530 11.68 -31.89 -4.13
N TYR A 531 10.58 -31.15 -4.23
CA TYR A 531 9.80 -30.98 -5.47
C TYR A 531 10.28 -29.74 -6.21
N HIS A 532 10.67 -29.92 -7.46
CA HIS A 532 11.25 -28.86 -8.27
C HIS A 532 10.17 -27.89 -8.83
N GLY A 533 10.54 -26.61 -8.97
CA GLY A 533 9.73 -25.60 -9.65
C GLY A 533 9.63 -25.81 -11.17
N GLY A 534 9.11 -24.80 -11.89
CA GLY A 534 8.90 -24.87 -13.35
C GLY A 534 7.45 -24.71 -13.80
N GLY A 535 6.60 -24.08 -12.98
CA GLY A 535 5.22 -23.74 -13.35
C GLY A 535 4.33 -24.94 -13.64
N TYR A 536 4.61 -26.10 -13.04
CA TYR A 536 3.97 -27.40 -13.29
C TYR A 536 4.16 -27.97 -14.71
N ALA A 537 4.90 -27.28 -15.59
CA ALA A 537 5.01 -27.62 -17.01
C ALA A 537 6.44 -28.00 -17.44
N VAL A 538 7.46 -27.35 -16.89
CA VAL A 538 8.85 -27.45 -17.37
C VAL A 538 9.85 -27.74 -16.25
N LEU A 539 11.13 -27.81 -16.62
CA LEU A 539 12.26 -28.22 -15.77
C LEU A 539 12.24 -29.69 -15.35
N SER A 540 13.35 -30.13 -14.77
CA SER A 540 13.60 -31.50 -14.32
C SER A 540 14.24 -31.51 -12.93
N PRO A 541 14.14 -32.62 -12.19
CA PRO A 541 14.83 -32.77 -10.90
C PRO A 541 16.35 -32.55 -11.02
N ARG A 542 16.94 -32.95 -12.15
CA ARG A 542 18.38 -32.79 -12.42
C ARG A 542 18.84 -31.33 -12.42
N MET A 543 17.99 -30.40 -12.83
CA MET A 543 18.27 -28.95 -12.77
C MET A 543 18.56 -28.47 -11.35
N TYR A 544 18.00 -29.15 -10.35
CA TYR A 544 18.11 -28.78 -8.94
C TYR A 544 19.25 -29.50 -8.21
N ILE A 545 20.04 -30.36 -8.87
CA ILE A 545 21.16 -31.06 -8.23
C ILE A 545 22.14 -30.08 -7.59
N SER A 546 22.54 -29.03 -8.32
CA SER A 546 23.52 -28.07 -7.81
C SER A 546 22.99 -27.30 -6.58
N PHE A 547 21.75 -26.83 -6.66
CA PHE A 547 21.08 -26.15 -5.55
C PHE A 547 20.93 -27.05 -4.32
N CYS A 548 20.42 -28.27 -4.53
CA CYS A 548 20.20 -29.22 -3.45
C CYS A 548 21.49 -29.75 -2.84
N SER A 549 22.56 -29.90 -3.63
CA SER A 549 23.88 -30.24 -3.08
C SER A 549 24.39 -29.15 -2.14
N ALA A 550 24.24 -27.88 -2.54
CA ALA A 550 24.63 -26.75 -1.72
C ALA A 550 23.76 -26.62 -0.46
N LEU A 551 22.46 -26.87 -0.59
CA LEU A 551 21.53 -26.87 0.54
C LEU A 551 21.86 -27.99 1.54
N ALA A 552 22.11 -29.21 1.07
CA ALA A 552 22.55 -30.32 1.92
C ALA A 552 23.86 -30.00 2.65
N GLY A 553 24.84 -29.43 1.95
CA GLY A 553 26.10 -28.99 2.55
C GLY A 553 25.91 -27.89 3.60
N ALA A 554 25.02 -26.93 3.34
CA ALA A 554 24.72 -25.86 4.29
C ALA A 554 23.97 -26.38 5.53
N ILE A 555 23.04 -27.32 5.36
CA ILE A 555 22.34 -27.98 6.47
C ILE A 555 23.36 -28.74 7.31
N LYS A 556 24.23 -29.53 6.68
CA LYS A 556 25.28 -30.27 7.38
C LYS A 556 26.20 -29.35 8.17
N GLN A 557 26.68 -28.27 7.57
CA GLN A 557 27.56 -27.29 8.23
C GLN A 557 26.87 -26.62 9.44
N GLU A 558 25.59 -26.26 9.31
CA GLU A 558 24.83 -25.66 10.41
C GLU A 558 24.65 -26.66 11.56
N LEU A 559 24.36 -27.93 11.25
CA LEU A 559 24.21 -28.98 12.26
C LEU A 559 25.52 -29.29 12.99
N GLU A 560 26.64 -29.38 12.27
CA GLU A 560 27.98 -29.55 12.86
C GLU A 560 28.38 -28.40 13.79
N SER A 561 27.79 -27.20 13.59
CA SER A 561 28.04 -26.03 14.45
C SER A 561 27.25 -26.02 15.77
N GLN A 562 26.30 -26.96 15.95
CA GLN A 562 25.46 -27.06 17.15
C GLN A 562 25.82 -28.28 18.01
N GLU A 563 25.72 -28.14 19.34
CA GLU A 563 26.00 -29.24 20.28
C GLU A 563 25.03 -30.40 20.04
N GLY A 564 25.55 -31.57 19.65
CA GLY A 564 24.76 -32.78 19.34
C GLY A 564 24.46 -33.01 17.85
N GLY A 565 24.83 -32.10 16.94
CA GLY A 565 24.61 -32.26 15.49
C GLY A 565 25.74 -32.97 14.73
N ASN A 566 26.80 -33.42 15.43
CA ASN A 566 27.91 -34.16 14.82
C ASN A 566 27.48 -35.59 14.42
N GLY A 567 27.75 -35.98 13.18
CA GLY A 567 27.47 -37.32 12.65
C GLY A 567 26.14 -37.46 11.88
N ALA A 568 25.49 -36.34 11.53
CA ALA A 568 24.27 -36.30 10.72
C ALA A 568 24.52 -36.62 9.24
N ASN A 569 23.76 -37.54 8.67
CA ASN A 569 23.80 -37.84 7.23
C ASN A 569 22.63 -37.13 6.53
N ILE A 570 22.94 -36.16 5.66
CA ILE A 570 21.95 -35.33 4.97
C ILE A 570 21.82 -35.82 3.53
N ASP A 571 20.71 -36.49 3.24
CA ASP A 571 20.37 -36.93 1.90
C ASP A 571 19.28 -36.03 1.30
N VAL A 572 19.29 -35.87 -0.01
CA VAL A 572 18.21 -35.17 -0.74
C VAL A 572 17.61 -36.11 -1.76
N PHE A 573 16.28 -36.25 -1.73
CA PHE A 573 15.51 -36.94 -2.74
C PHE A 573 14.79 -35.92 -3.62
N LEU A 574 15.27 -35.74 -4.84
CA LEU A 574 14.68 -34.86 -5.85
C LEU A 574 13.55 -35.60 -6.56
N ALA A 575 12.33 -35.30 -6.17
CA ALA A 575 11.14 -35.90 -6.73
C ALA A 575 10.77 -35.28 -8.08
N ASN A 576 10.51 -36.15 -9.04
CA ASN A 576 9.87 -35.83 -10.30
C ASN A 576 8.36 -36.01 -10.17
N TYR A 577 7.60 -35.37 -11.05
CA TYR A 577 6.14 -35.49 -11.11
C TYR A 577 5.69 -35.34 -12.56
N ARG A 578 4.51 -35.86 -12.89
CA ARG A 578 3.88 -35.70 -14.19
C ARG A 578 3.44 -34.25 -14.37
N LYS A 579 3.67 -33.68 -15.57
CA LYS A 579 3.61 -32.23 -15.82
C LYS A 579 2.58 -31.87 -16.89
N LEU A 580 2.17 -30.61 -16.89
CA LEU A 580 1.40 -29.97 -17.95
C LEU A 580 2.21 -29.86 -19.25
N PRO A 581 1.56 -29.94 -20.43
CA PRO A 581 0.12 -30.10 -20.63
C PRO A 581 -0.37 -31.56 -20.56
N GLU A 582 0.53 -32.54 -20.51
CA GLU A 582 0.19 -33.96 -20.62
C GLU A 582 -0.63 -34.47 -19.44
N HIS A 583 -0.37 -33.92 -18.25
CA HIS A 583 -1.04 -34.31 -17.01
C HIS A 583 -1.45 -33.05 -16.24
N GLN A 584 -2.76 -32.85 -16.13
CA GLN A 584 -3.38 -31.71 -15.45
C GLN A 584 -3.66 -32.03 -13.98
N PHE A 585 -4.02 -31.02 -13.19
CA PHE A 585 -4.52 -31.21 -11.83
C PHE A 585 -5.66 -32.25 -11.81
N PRO A 586 -5.71 -33.17 -10.83
CA PRO A 586 -4.87 -33.27 -9.63
C PRO A 586 -3.58 -34.10 -9.76
N VAL A 587 -3.25 -34.63 -10.95
CA VAL A 587 -2.16 -35.62 -11.13
C VAL A 587 -0.80 -35.20 -10.54
N PRO A 588 -0.28 -33.97 -10.76
CA PRO A 588 0.98 -33.56 -10.14
C PRO A 588 0.95 -33.58 -8.59
N ALA A 589 -0.20 -33.29 -8.00
CA ALA A 589 -0.39 -33.31 -6.55
C ALA A 589 -0.48 -34.74 -6.01
N GLU A 590 -1.11 -35.65 -6.75
CA GLU A 590 -1.14 -37.08 -6.43
C GLU A 590 0.26 -37.69 -6.49
N ASP A 591 1.04 -37.37 -7.53
CA ASP A 591 2.43 -37.81 -7.65
C ASP A 591 3.27 -37.33 -6.46
N ALA A 592 3.05 -36.09 -6.02
CA ALA A 592 3.75 -35.54 -4.87
C ALA A 592 3.46 -36.34 -3.59
N VAL A 593 2.18 -36.67 -3.31
CA VAL A 593 1.80 -37.55 -2.19
C VAL A 593 2.42 -38.93 -2.34
N THR A 594 2.37 -39.51 -3.54
CA THR A 594 2.90 -40.85 -3.80
C THR A 594 4.41 -40.93 -3.55
N MET A 595 5.17 -39.84 -3.77
CA MET A 595 6.59 -39.80 -3.43
C MET A 595 6.85 -39.77 -1.93
N TYR A 596 5.98 -39.11 -1.17
CA TYR A 596 6.07 -39.12 0.27
C TYR A 596 5.72 -40.51 0.84
N GLU A 597 4.69 -41.16 0.28
CA GLU A 597 4.36 -42.56 0.57
C GLU A 597 5.53 -43.51 0.27
N TYR A 598 6.19 -43.34 -0.88
CA TYR A 598 7.37 -44.14 -1.24
C TYR A 598 8.49 -44.02 -0.18
N LEU A 599 8.78 -42.82 0.32
CA LEU A 599 9.80 -42.65 1.37
C LEU A 599 9.42 -43.33 2.69
N LEU A 600 8.14 -43.32 3.06
CA LEU A 600 7.66 -43.96 4.28
C LEU A 600 7.62 -45.49 4.15
N GLN A 601 7.02 -46.00 3.09
CA GLN A 601 6.67 -47.42 2.96
C GLN A 601 7.78 -48.24 2.29
N HIS A 602 8.45 -47.70 1.26
CA HIS A 602 9.49 -48.42 0.53
C HIS A 602 10.89 -48.17 1.09
N GLU A 603 11.23 -46.93 1.43
CA GLU A 603 12.54 -46.60 2.04
C GLU A 603 12.55 -46.81 3.56
N GLY A 604 11.38 -47.02 4.18
CA GLY A 604 11.25 -47.28 5.61
C GLY A 604 11.67 -46.10 6.50
N LEU A 605 11.53 -44.87 6.01
CA LEU A 605 11.91 -43.66 6.76
C LEU A 605 10.81 -43.27 7.73
N GLU A 606 11.21 -42.86 8.94
CA GLU A 606 10.27 -42.27 9.89
C GLU A 606 9.87 -40.85 9.45
N PRO A 607 8.62 -40.40 9.69
CA PRO A 607 8.18 -39.05 9.31
C PRO A 607 9.06 -37.95 9.91
N SER A 608 9.62 -38.18 11.10
CA SER A 608 10.56 -37.28 11.78
C SER A 608 11.91 -37.15 11.07
N GLN A 609 12.20 -37.99 10.07
CA GLN A 609 13.42 -37.93 9.26
C GLN A 609 13.21 -37.22 7.93
N ILE A 610 11.99 -36.80 7.60
CA ILE A 610 11.66 -36.27 6.28
C ILE A 610 11.27 -34.80 6.37
N ILE A 611 11.95 -33.95 5.62
CA ILE A 611 11.55 -32.55 5.37
C ILE A 611 11.05 -32.45 3.94
N LEU A 612 9.82 -31.97 3.74
CA LEU A 612 9.34 -31.62 2.40
C LEU A 612 9.91 -30.27 2.00
N ALA A 613 10.35 -30.12 0.77
CA ALA A 613 10.86 -28.85 0.26
C ALA A 613 10.47 -28.62 -1.20
N GLY A 614 10.34 -27.36 -1.59
CA GLY A 614 10.10 -27.02 -2.97
C GLY A 614 10.00 -25.52 -3.21
N ASP A 615 10.24 -25.11 -4.44
CA ASP A 615 10.17 -23.73 -4.88
C ASP A 615 9.08 -23.52 -5.94
N SER A 616 8.49 -22.33 -6.00
CA SER A 616 7.50 -21.99 -7.04
C SER A 616 6.36 -23.03 -7.09
N ALA A 617 6.12 -23.65 -8.26
CA ALA A 617 5.18 -24.76 -8.42
C ALA A 617 5.47 -25.95 -7.50
N GLY A 618 6.74 -26.30 -7.27
CA GLY A 618 7.13 -27.35 -6.33
C GLY A 618 6.78 -27.00 -4.88
N GLY A 619 6.86 -25.72 -4.51
CA GLY A 619 6.36 -25.23 -3.23
C GLY A 619 4.83 -25.32 -3.09
N GLY A 620 4.10 -25.14 -4.20
CA GLY A 620 2.67 -25.43 -4.27
C GLY A 620 2.37 -26.92 -4.07
N LEU A 621 3.17 -27.81 -4.67
CA LEU A 621 3.08 -29.26 -4.44
C LEU A 621 3.34 -29.65 -2.99
N VAL A 622 4.32 -29.04 -2.31
CA VAL A 622 4.54 -29.24 -0.86
C VAL A 622 3.27 -28.92 -0.07
N MET A 623 2.67 -27.76 -0.31
CA MET A 623 1.43 -27.36 0.40
C MET A 623 0.27 -28.31 0.09
N SER A 624 0.15 -28.71 -1.17
CA SER A 624 -0.84 -29.67 -1.62
C SER A 624 -0.68 -31.04 -0.96
N THR A 625 0.56 -31.55 -0.84
CA THR A 625 0.88 -32.80 -0.16
C THR A 625 0.54 -32.72 1.32
N LEU A 626 0.92 -31.63 2.02
CA LEU A 626 0.61 -31.45 3.44
C LEU A 626 -0.90 -31.44 3.71
N LEU A 627 -1.68 -30.75 2.88
CA LEU A 627 -3.14 -30.69 3.01
C LEU A 627 -3.76 -32.06 2.78
N ARG A 628 -3.37 -32.76 1.71
CA ARG A 628 -3.88 -34.11 1.40
C ARG A 628 -3.53 -35.13 2.49
N VAL A 629 -2.30 -35.09 3.00
CA VAL A 629 -1.87 -35.93 4.13
C VAL A 629 -2.66 -35.60 5.40
N ARG A 630 -2.81 -34.31 5.74
CA ARG A 630 -3.57 -33.86 6.92
C ARG A 630 -5.05 -34.24 6.83
N ASP A 631 -5.65 -34.12 5.66
CA ASP A 631 -7.09 -34.31 5.43
C ASP A 631 -7.44 -35.77 5.13
N GLY A 632 -6.43 -36.63 4.96
CA GLY A 632 -6.62 -38.06 4.69
C GLY A 632 -7.01 -38.37 3.24
N GLU A 633 -6.69 -37.46 2.31
CA GLU A 633 -6.94 -37.59 0.88
C GLU A 633 -5.80 -38.34 0.14
N SER A 634 -4.96 -39.07 0.87
CA SER A 634 -4.01 -40.01 0.27
C SER A 634 -4.74 -41.23 -0.29
N GLY A 635 -4.31 -41.76 -1.44
CA GLY A 635 -4.88 -42.99 -2.00
C GLY A 635 -4.65 -44.26 -1.16
N SER A 636 -3.91 -44.14 -0.06
CA SER A 636 -3.62 -45.17 0.95
C SER A 636 -4.82 -45.47 1.88
N GLU A 637 -5.03 -46.74 2.22
CA GLU A 637 -6.08 -47.21 3.15
C GLU A 637 -5.96 -46.61 4.57
N SER A 638 -4.76 -46.15 4.95
CA SER A 638 -4.48 -45.49 6.23
C SER A 638 -4.00 -44.05 6.04
N LYS A 639 -4.49 -43.15 6.90
CA LYS A 639 -4.07 -41.74 6.96
C LYS A 639 -2.56 -41.64 7.21
N LEU A 640 -1.84 -41.01 6.29
CA LEU A 640 -0.40 -40.83 6.40
C LEU A 640 -0.04 -39.83 7.52
N PRO A 641 1.09 -40.02 8.21
CA PRO A 641 1.62 -39.06 9.19
C PRO A 641 2.17 -37.81 8.50
N LEU A 642 2.22 -36.68 9.22
CA LEU A 642 2.86 -35.46 8.71
C LEU A 642 4.40 -35.56 8.80
N PRO A 643 5.13 -34.98 7.82
CA PRO A 643 6.60 -34.91 7.84
C PRO A 643 7.11 -34.00 8.95
N LEU A 644 8.39 -34.11 9.29
CA LEU A 644 9.06 -33.27 10.30
C LEU A 644 8.82 -31.78 10.09
N ALA A 645 9.01 -31.32 8.85
CA ALA A 645 8.85 -29.93 8.48
C ALA A 645 8.62 -29.77 6.97
N ALA A 646 8.29 -28.54 6.57
CA ALA A 646 8.17 -28.15 5.18
C ALA A 646 8.90 -26.84 4.88
N ILE A 647 9.59 -26.78 3.73
CA ILE A 647 10.30 -25.61 3.23
C ILE A 647 9.68 -25.20 1.89
N VAL A 648 8.96 -24.08 1.89
CA VAL A 648 8.33 -23.54 0.68
C VAL A 648 8.99 -22.23 0.28
N ALA A 649 9.63 -22.21 -0.89
CA ALA A 649 10.36 -21.06 -1.41
C ALA A 649 9.56 -20.36 -2.53
N CYS A 650 9.07 -19.14 -2.26
CA CYS A 650 8.21 -18.39 -3.19
C CYS A 650 7.11 -19.27 -3.81
N PRO A 651 6.28 -19.96 -3.00
CA PRO A 651 5.41 -21.01 -3.50
C PRO A 651 4.22 -20.45 -4.26
N LEU A 652 3.82 -21.15 -5.32
CA LEU A 652 2.62 -20.83 -6.09
C LEU A 652 1.41 -21.49 -5.41
N VAL A 653 0.80 -20.78 -4.46
CA VAL A 653 -0.30 -21.28 -3.60
C VAL A 653 -1.67 -20.66 -3.90
N ASP A 654 -1.69 -19.59 -4.69
CA ASP A 654 -2.91 -18.94 -5.17
C ASP A 654 -2.89 -18.89 -6.70
N LEU A 655 -3.88 -19.53 -7.32
CA LEU A 655 -4.05 -19.59 -8.78
C LEU A 655 -5.21 -18.70 -9.25
N THR A 656 -5.84 -17.93 -8.35
CA THR A 656 -7.00 -17.07 -8.63
C THR A 656 -6.64 -15.72 -9.23
N GLY A 657 -5.36 -15.31 -9.12
CA GLY A 657 -4.83 -14.11 -9.77
C GLY A 657 -5.09 -12.78 -9.05
N ASP A 658 -5.62 -12.80 -7.82
CA ASP A 658 -5.81 -11.61 -6.99
C ASP A 658 -4.50 -11.22 -6.27
N GLU A 659 -3.54 -10.66 -6.99
CA GLU A 659 -2.32 -10.12 -6.37
C GLU A 659 -2.29 -8.58 -6.33
N ASP A 660 -2.20 -8.05 -5.11
CA ASP A 660 -2.03 -6.64 -4.80
C ASP A 660 -0.54 -6.24 -4.94
N GLU A 661 -0.21 -5.40 -5.92
CA GLU A 661 1.10 -5.22 -6.57
C GLU A 661 2.24 -4.58 -5.71
N LYS A 662 2.52 -5.04 -4.49
CA LYS A 662 3.62 -4.46 -3.66
C LYS A 662 4.51 -5.46 -2.94
N TYR A 663 5.17 -6.38 -3.64
CA TYR A 663 6.35 -7.09 -3.08
C TYR A 663 7.45 -7.34 -4.12
N VAL A 664 8.49 -6.50 -4.11
CA VAL A 664 9.81 -6.85 -4.67
C VAL A 664 10.82 -6.78 -3.53
N LEU A 665 11.26 -7.94 -3.03
CA LEU A 665 12.31 -8.02 -2.01
C LEU A 665 13.69 -8.20 -2.68
N PRO A 666 14.73 -7.48 -2.21
CA PRO A 666 16.08 -7.59 -2.72
C PRO A 666 16.96 -8.49 -1.84
N TYR A 667 16.87 -9.82 -1.92
CA TYR A 667 17.80 -10.71 -1.21
C TYR A 667 18.05 -12.03 -1.96
N ALA A 668 19.24 -12.22 -2.52
CA ALA A 668 19.63 -13.48 -3.20
C ALA A 668 20.89 -14.15 -2.61
N ARG A 669 21.32 -13.80 -1.39
CA ARG A 669 22.39 -14.53 -0.68
C ARG A 669 22.03 -15.03 0.71
N VAL A 670 20.92 -14.55 1.29
CA VAL A 670 20.47 -14.91 2.65
C VAL A 670 19.46 -16.07 2.64
N GLY A 671 18.92 -16.44 1.46
CA GLY A 671 17.87 -17.47 1.32
C GLY A 671 18.33 -18.88 1.68
N ILE A 672 19.45 -19.35 1.11
CA ILE A 672 19.98 -20.71 1.35
C ILE A 672 20.41 -20.87 2.82
N GLN A 673 21.10 -19.88 3.39
CA GLN A 673 21.44 -19.90 4.82
C GLN A 673 20.18 -19.92 5.71
N ARG A 674 19.13 -19.15 5.39
CA ARG A 674 17.86 -19.20 6.15
C ARG A 674 17.13 -20.52 6.01
N MET A 675 17.11 -21.12 4.82
CA MET A 675 16.52 -22.44 4.59
C MET A 675 17.31 -23.54 5.33
N ALA A 676 18.64 -23.46 5.32
CA ALA A 676 19.52 -24.37 6.05
C ALA A 676 19.35 -24.23 7.57
N VAL A 677 19.34 -23.00 8.09
CA VAL A 677 19.06 -22.70 9.51
C VAL A 677 17.66 -23.16 9.91
N PHE A 678 16.65 -23.00 9.06
CA PHE A 678 15.32 -23.51 9.33
C PHE A 678 15.30 -25.05 9.41
N ALA A 679 15.84 -25.75 8.41
CA ALA A 679 15.91 -27.21 8.39
C ALA A 679 16.68 -27.78 9.59
N ALA A 680 17.83 -27.17 9.89
CA ALA A 680 18.67 -27.54 11.04
C ALA A 680 17.93 -27.32 12.37
N LYS A 681 17.23 -26.20 12.54
CA LYS A 681 16.41 -25.91 13.72
C LYS A 681 15.23 -26.86 13.91
N GLN A 682 14.59 -27.29 12.82
CA GLN A 682 13.47 -28.23 12.91
C GLN A 682 13.95 -29.64 13.28
N TRP A 683 15.12 -30.06 12.81
CA TRP A 683 15.71 -31.34 13.19
C TRP A 683 16.29 -31.35 14.62
N ILE A 684 16.76 -30.19 15.12
CA ILE A 684 17.28 -30.01 16.49
C ILE A 684 16.17 -29.70 17.53
N GLY A 685 14.99 -29.24 17.11
CA GLY A 685 13.84 -28.94 17.99
C GLY A 685 13.79 -27.48 18.48
N ASP A 686 12.65 -26.83 18.21
CA ASP A 686 12.14 -25.52 18.64
C ASP A 686 13.12 -24.39 18.99
N LEU A 687 13.43 -23.52 18.00
CA LEU A 687 13.89 -22.14 18.24
C LEU A 687 13.45 -21.14 17.14
N VAL A 688 12.31 -20.48 17.39
CA VAL A 688 11.96 -19.07 17.06
C VAL A 688 11.33 -18.74 15.68
N ALA A 689 9.99 -18.63 15.70
CA ALA A 689 9.07 -17.51 15.33
C ALA A 689 9.05 -16.84 13.92
N ASP A 690 7.82 -16.74 13.38
CA ASP A 690 7.28 -16.30 12.07
C ASP A 690 7.14 -14.76 11.87
N PRO A 691 7.00 -14.17 10.67
CA PRO A 691 6.59 -12.76 10.49
C PRO A 691 5.46 -12.58 9.45
N ARG A 692 4.23 -12.25 9.87
CA ARG A 692 3.19 -11.73 8.95
C ARG A 692 2.38 -10.57 9.54
N VAL A 693 2.54 -9.40 8.92
CA VAL A 693 1.67 -8.22 9.04
C VAL A 693 1.75 -7.29 7.82
N PRO A 694 0.62 -6.72 7.37
CA PRO A 694 0.54 -5.87 6.17
C PRO A 694 1.08 -4.44 6.39
N THR A 695 1.91 -3.97 5.44
CA THR A 695 2.80 -2.79 5.57
C THR A 695 2.50 -1.63 4.60
N LYS A 696 1.35 -1.61 3.91
CA LYS A 696 1.10 -0.69 2.78
C LYS A 696 0.47 0.67 3.18
N ILE A 697 -0.38 0.74 4.21
CA ILE A 697 -1.04 2.00 4.63
C ILE A 697 -0.23 2.76 5.70
N THR A 698 0.53 2.06 6.55
CA THR A 698 1.50 2.62 7.49
C THR A 698 2.66 3.36 6.80
N ARG A 699 2.96 3.02 5.54
CA ARG A 699 4.15 3.51 4.83
C ARG A 699 4.03 4.94 4.29
N ASP A 700 2.83 5.42 3.98
CA ASP A 700 2.62 6.77 3.44
C ASP A 700 2.31 7.80 4.55
N CYS A 701 1.62 7.41 5.63
CA CYS A 701 1.47 8.26 6.81
C CYS A 701 2.75 8.36 7.63
N GLY A 702 3.47 7.24 7.81
CA GLY A 702 4.77 7.25 8.48
C GLY A 702 5.77 8.18 7.78
N LYS A 703 5.78 8.25 6.45
CA LYS A 703 6.68 9.17 5.72
C LYS A 703 6.33 10.64 5.97
N THR A 704 5.05 11.01 5.89
CA THR A 704 4.62 12.41 6.11
C THR A 704 4.91 12.85 7.54
N THR A 705 4.68 11.97 8.52
CA THR A 705 4.89 12.26 9.94
C THR A 705 6.36 12.26 10.32
N ILE A 706 7.17 11.34 9.78
CA ILE A 706 8.63 11.38 9.94
C ILE A 706 9.19 12.69 9.39
N VAL A 707 8.79 13.11 8.19
CA VAL A 707 9.25 14.38 7.60
C VAL A 707 8.80 15.57 8.44
N LYS A 708 7.54 15.61 8.88
CA LYS A 708 7.00 16.69 9.72
C LYS A 708 7.74 16.80 11.06
N THR A 709 7.90 15.68 11.79
CA THR A 709 8.60 15.65 13.08
C THR A 709 10.07 16.03 12.93
N LEU A 710 10.75 15.58 11.87
CA LEU A 710 12.15 15.95 11.61
C LEU A 710 12.29 17.45 11.30
N VAL A 711 11.39 18.03 10.50
CA VAL A 711 11.38 19.48 10.23
C VAL A 711 11.14 20.27 11.52
N GLN A 712 10.20 19.84 12.37
CA GLN A 712 9.93 20.48 13.66
C GLN A 712 11.14 20.38 14.61
N TYR A 713 11.79 19.22 14.68
CA TYR A 713 13.00 19.01 15.48
C TYR A 713 14.15 19.91 15.04
N VAL A 714 14.35 20.07 13.72
CA VAL A 714 15.35 20.99 13.15
C VAL A 714 15.00 22.44 13.46
N ASN A 715 13.73 22.84 13.31
CA ASN A 715 13.27 24.20 13.63
C ASN A 715 13.43 24.56 15.11
N ARG A 716 13.39 23.56 16.02
CA ARG A 716 13.69 23.73 17.45
C ARG A 716 15.19 23.71 17.77
N GLY A 717 16.06 23.67 16.76
CA GLY A 717 17.52 23.65 16.93
C GLY A 717 18.04 22.30 17.40
N PHE A 718 17.51 21.19 16.87
CA PHE A 718 17.86 19.82 17.23
C PHE A 718 17.57 19.50 18.71
N LYS A 719 16.48 20.04 19.24
CA LYS A 719 16.00 19.78 20.59
C LYS A 719 14.64 19.10 20.55
N PRO A 720 14.41 18.11 21.44
CA PRO A 720 13.10 17.50 21.58
C PRO A 720 12.08 18.53 22.07
N GLU A 721 10.81 18.26 21.82
CA GLU A 721 9.68 19.09 22.19
C GLU A 721 9.55 19.26 23.71
N PHE A 722 9.82 18.17 24.44
CA PHE A 722 9.80 18.15 25.90
C PHE A 722 11.14 17.62 26.46
N PRO A 723 11.59 18.10 27.64
CA PRO A 723 12.92 17.79 28.17
C PRO A 723 13.19 16.30 28.39
N ASN A 724 12.16 15.54 28.77
CA ASN A 724 12.26 14.12 29.07
C ASN A 724 12.10 13.23 27.84
N TRP A 725 11.86 13.82 26.66
CA TRP A 725 11.61 13.09 25.41
C TRP A 725 12.88 12.95 24.59
N THR A 726 12.88 11.97 23.68
CA THR A 726 13.92 11.80 22.66
C THR A 726 13.32 11.97 21.27
N LEU A 727 14.14 12.26 20.26
CA LEU A 727 13.69 12.25 18.86
C LEU A 727 13.12 10.88 18.45
N CYS A 728 13.74 9.79 18.94
CA CYS A 728 13.25 8.43 18.69
C CYS A 728 11.84 8.22 19.26
N TYR A 729 11.58 8.76 20.44
CA TYR A 729 10.27 8.75 21.06
C TYR A 729 9.26 9.61 20.28
N GLU A 730 9.59 10.84 19.89
CA GLU A 730 8.70 11.71 19.10
C GLU A 730 8.27 11.07 17.77
N LEU A 731 9.22 10.44 17.07
CA LEU A 731 8.93 9.72 15.83
C LEU A 731 8.04 8.51 16.08
N SER A 732 8.34 7.71 17.09
CA SER A 732 7.55 6.53 17.45
C SER A 732 6.13 6.93 17.84
N ARG A 733 5.99 7.96 18.66
CA ARG A 733 4.73 8.53 19.12
C ARG A 733 3.89 9.07 17.97
N GLY A 734 4.49 9.83 17.05
CA GLY A 734 3.80 10.36 15.86
C GLY A 734 3.24 9.24 14.98
N ILE A 735 4.06 8.22 14.68
CA ILE A 735 3.65 7.07 13.87
C ILE A 735 2.51 6.30 14.54
N MET A 736 2.62 6.02 15.83
CA MET A 736 1.57 5.31 16.56
C MET A 736 0.29 6.13 16.65
N ARG A 737 0.38 7.45 16.88
CA ARG A 737 -0.80 8.33 16.93
C ARG A 737 -1.54 8.38 15.59
N ASP A 738 -0.84 8.44 14.47
CA ASP A 738 -1.51 8.42 13.16
C ASP A 738 -2.14 7.06 12.89
N ALA A 739 -1.47 5.98 13.28
CA ALA A 739 -2.03 4.63 13.16
C ALA A 739 -3.32 4.48 13.99
N THR A 740 -3.36 5.00 15.23
CA THR A 740 -4.56 4.95 16.08
C THR A 740 -5.66 5.88 15.56
N ASN A 741 -5.33 7.05 15.01
CA ASN A 741 -6.30 7.94 14.37
C ASN A 741 -6.96 7.29 13.14
N MET A 742 -6.18 6.62 12.28
CA MET A 742 -6.68 6.09 11.00
C MET A 742 -7.34 4.71 11.10
N PHE A 743 -6.83 3.85 11.99
CA PHE A 743 -7.23 2.45 12.06
C PHE A 743 -7.78 2.05 13.43
N GLY A 744 -7.97 3.00 14.35
CA GLY A 744 -8.39 2.72 15.73
C GLY A 744 -9.61 1.81 15.84
N GLU A 745 -10.65 2.05 15.02
CA GLU A 745 -11.86 1.21 15.02
C GLU A 745 -11.61 -0.20 14.47
N ARG A 746 -10.71 -0.34 13.50
CA ARG A 746 -10.37 -1.64 12.90
C ARG A 746 -9.57 -2.54 13.84
N LEU A 747 -8.99 -2.00 14.92
CA LEU A 747 -8.27 -2.80 15.91
C LEU A 747 -9.20 -3.75 16.69
N PHE A 748 -10.52 -3.54 16.61
CA PHE A 748 -11.53 -4.31 17.32
C PHE A 748 -12.36 -5.21 16.40
N ASP A 749 -11.99 -5.35 15.12
CA ASP A 749 -12.69 -6.26 14.22
C ASP A 749 -12.09 -7.68 14.24
N GLU A 750 -12.93 -8.67 13.92
CA GLU A 750 -12.58 -10.10 14.01
C GLU A 750 -11.45 -10.51 13.08
N ARG A 751 -11.14 -9.70 12.06
CA ARG A 751 -10.09 -10.02 11.08
C ARG A 751 -8.74 -9.47 11.48
N HIS A 752 -8.68 -8.25 11.99
CA HIS A 752 -7.45 -7.52 12.25
C HIS A 752 -6.95 -7.67 13.69
N ALA A 753 -7.85 -7.85 14.67
CA ALA A 753 -7.43 -8.06 16.06
C ALA A 753 -6.52 -9.31 16.21
N PRO A 754 -6.83 -10.49 15.64
CA PRO A 754 -5.94 -11.66 15.69
C PRO A 754 -4.60 -11.42 14.99
N ILE A 755 -4.61 -10.69 13.86
CA ILE A 755 -3.40 -10.36 13.10
C ILE A 755 -2.47 -9.50 13.96
N LEU A 756 -2.99 -8.51 14.68
CA LEU A 756 -2.20 -7.64 15.56
C LEU A 756 -1.69 -8.35 16.81
N ARG A 757 -2.49 -9.25 17.40
CA ARG A 757 -2.03 -10.12 18.50
C ARG A 757 -0.81 -10.92 18.08
N ARG A 758 -0.87 -11.57 16.91
CA ARG A 758 0.26 -12.34 16.35
C ARG A 758 1.49 -11.46 16.12
N GLN A 759 1.33 -10.23 15.64
CA GLN A 759 2.46 -9.30 15.50
C GLN A 759 3.10 -8.94 16.83
N SER A 760 2.27 -8.62 17.82
CA SER A 760 2.72 -8.27 19.16
C SER A 760 3.47 -9.44 19.79
N GLU A 761 3.06 -10.68 19.49
CA GLU A 761 3.72 -11.90 19.92
C GLU A 761 5.12 -12.05 19.32
N LEU A 762 5.23 -11.84 18.01
CA LEU A 762 6.48 -11.98 17.28
C LEU A 762 7.48 -10.90 17.67
N LEU A 763 7.03 -9.64 17.72
CA LEU A 763 7.86 -8.52 18.15
C LEU A 763 8.26 -8.65 19.62
N GLY A 764 7.31 -9.03 20.49
CA GLY A 764 7.53 -9.26 21.91
C GLY A 764 8.48 -10.42 22.19
N SER A 765 8.39 -11.51 21.43
CA SER A 765 9.33 -12.64 21.51
C SER A 765 10.75 -12.23 21.13
N PHE A 766 10.89 -11.45 20.06
CA PHE A 766 12.17 -10.95 19.60
C PHE A 766 12.81 -10.00 20.62
N GLN A 767 12.09 -8.95 21.05
CA GLN A 767 12.59 -7.99 22.05
C GLN A 767 12.83 -8.67 23.40
N GLY A 768 11.91 -9.56 23.81
CA GLY A 768 12.00 -10.33 25.03
C GLY A 768 13.19 -11.29 25.07
N TRP A 769 13.67 -11.79 23.94
CA TRP A 769 14.90 -12.61 23.88
C TRP A 769 16.15 -11.82 24.31
N PHE A 770 16.25 -10.54 23.92
CA PHE A 770 17.33 -9.66 24.37
C PHE A 770 17.15 -9.25 25.83
N ALA A 771 15.95 -8.81 26.21
CA ALA A 771 15.66 -8.35 27.57
C ALA A 771 15.92 -9.44 28.63
N ARG A 772 15.53 -10.69 28.37
CA ARG A 772 15.78 -11.81 29.30
C ARG A 772 17.26 -12.06 29.57
N ARG A 773 18.12 -11.85 28.57
CA ARG A 773 19.58 -11.94 28.75
C ARG A 773 20.13 -10.74 29.50
N GLN A 774 19.70 -9.54 29.12
CA GLN A 774 20.13 -8.29 29.76
C GLN A 774 19.79 -8.29 31.26
N HIS A 775 18.60 -8.78 31.62
CA HIS A 775 18.09 -8.78 32.99
C HIS A 775 18.28 -10.12 33.73
N ASN A 776 18.87 -11.13 33.07
CA ASN A 776 19.11 -12.47 33.61
C ASN A 776 17.85 -13.16 34.18
N VAL A 777 16.78 -13.19 33.37
CA VAL A 777 15.46 -13.74 33.72
C VAL A 777 15.16 -14.99 32.88
N LEU A 778 14.65 -16.05 33.51
CA LEU A 778 14.15 -17.26 32.88
C LEU A 778 12.69 -17.07 32.45
N LEU A 779 12.34 -17.59 31.28
CA LEU A 779 10.97 -17.62 30.79
C LEU A 779 10.44 -19.06 30.84
N GLU A 780 9.31 -19.26 31.50
CA GLU A 780 8.55 -20.51 31.46
C GLU A 780 7.14 -20.21 30.93
N THR A 781 6.58 -21.12 30.14
CA THR A 781 5.23 -20.99 29.59
C THR A 781 4.27 -21.88 30.38
N VAL A 782 3.06 -21.38 30.62
CA VAL A 782 1.97 -22.13 31.27
C VAL A 782 0.78 -22.10 30.32
N GLN A 783 0.23 -23.27 29.98
CA GLN A 783 -0.99 -23.37 29.19
C GLN A 783 -2.17 -23.59 30.14
N LEU A 784 -3.09 -22.63 30.17
CA LEU A 784 -4.29 -22.68 31.01
C LEU A 784 -5.45 -21.98 30.31
N ASN A 785 -6.67 -22.51 30.46
CA ASN A 785 -7.88 -21.99 29.79
C ASN A 785 -7.72 -21.83 28.25
N GLY A 786 -6.89 -22.67 27.62
CA GLY A 786 -6.61 -22.59 26.19
C GLY A 786 -5.73 -21.41 25.77
N LEU A 787 -5.09 -20.72 26.73
CA LEU A 787 -4.21 -19.58 26.50
C LEU A 787 -2.80 -19.85 27.05
N GLU A 788 -1.81 -19.24 26.40
CA GLU A 788 -0.43 -19.21 26.90
C GLU A 788 -0.24 -18.05 27.89
N HIS A 789 0.22 -18.36 29.09
CA HIS A 789 0.65 -17.45 30.15
C HIS A 789 2.16 -17.58 30.36
N LEU A 790 2.81 -16.56 30.93
CA LEU A 790 4.27 -16.50 31.02
C LEU A 790 4.77 -16.29 32.44
N TRP A 791 5.64 -17.16 32.90
CA TRP A 791 6.47 -16.96 34.08
C TRP A 791 7.80 -16.33 33.68
N LEU A 792 8.11 -15.20 34.30
CA LEU A 792 9.42 -14.57 34.28
C LEU A 792 10.07 -14.76 35.64
N LYS A 793 10.88 -15.82 35.73
CA LYS A 793 11.55 -16.20 36.98
C LYS A 793 12.95 -15.66 37.02
N SER A 794 13.32 -15.02 38.10
CA SER A 794 14.66 -14.51 38.24
C SER A 794 15.63 -15.63 38.64
N ARG A 795 16.82 -15.71 38.02
CA ARG A 795 17.78 -16.78 38.36
C ARG A 795 18.27 -16.62 39.81
N PRO A 796 18.24 -17.68 40.64
CA PRO A 796 18.72 -17.60 42.01
C PRO A 796 20.24 -17.39 42.03
N VAL A 797 20.72 -16.46 42.86
CA VAL A 797 22.16 -16.18 43.01
C VAL A 797 22.85 -17.24 43.88
N LYS A 798 22.11 -17.95 44.74
CA LYS A 798 22.52 -19.15 45.48
C LYS A 798 21.30 -20.03 45.80
N ALA A 799 21.45 -21.35 45.80
CA ALA A 799 20.42 -22.29 46.21
C ALA A 799 20.17 -22.18 47.73
N SER A 800 19.21 -21.32 48.11
CA SER A 800 18.62 -21.31 49.45
C SER A 800 17.22 -21.92 49.34
N ASN A 801 16.99 -23.02 50.06
CA ASN A 801 15.77 -23.83 50.01
C ASN A 801 14.55 -23.19 50.71
N SER A 802 14.53 -21.89 51.02
CA SER A 802 13.38 -21.27 51.70
C SER A 802 12.38 -20.67 50.69
N VAL A 803 11.30 -21.40 50.41
CA VAL A 803 10.13 -20.96 49.61
C VAL A 803 9.44 -19.70 50.20
N ALA A 804 9.78 -19.31 51.43
CA ALA A 804 9.14 -18.24 52.19
C ALA A 804 9.44 -16.82 51.68
N ASN A 805 10.54 -16.57 50.97
CA ASN A 805 11.01 -15.21 50.65
C ASN A 805 10.85 -14.89 49.15
N ARG A 806 9.62 -14.99 48.64
CA ARG A 806 9.28 -14.80 47.22
C ARG A 806 8.19 -13.74 47.05
N VAL A 807 8.38 -12.83 46.10
CA VAL A 807 7.38 -11.88 45.61
C VAL A 807 7.06 -12.21 44.17
N VAL A 808 5.77 -12.37 43.88
CA VAL A 808 5.24 -12.62 42.55
C VAL A 808 4.37 -11.47 42.13
N VAL A 809 4.71 -10.83 41.02
CA VAL A 809 3.84 -9.85 40.38
C VAL A 809 2.95 -10.58 39.38
N LEU A 810 1.64 -10.65 39.62
CA LEU A 810 0.67 -11.10 38.62
C LEU A 810 0.31 -9.94 37.71
N TYR A 811 0.84 -9.95 36.49
CA TYR A 811 0.74 -8.85 35.55
C TYR A 811 -0.35 -9.10 34.49
N TYR A 812 -1.38 -8.25 34.44
CA TYR A 812 -2.36 -8.19 33.37
C TYR A 812 -1.95 -7.14 32.34
N HIS A 813 -1.70 -7.58 31.12
CA HIS A 813 -1.17 -6.70 30.08
C HIS A 813 -2.22 -5.73 29.51
N GLY A 814 -1.80 -4.55 29.08
CA GLY A 814 -2.61 -3.59 28.33
C GLY A 814 -2.90 -4.02 26.88
N GLY A 815 -3.30 -3.07 26.03
CA GLY A 815 -3.65 -3.33 24.62
C GLY A 815 -5.15 -3.28 24.34
N ALA A 816 -5.86 -2.38 25.03
CA ALA A 816 -7.27 -2.04 24.79
C ALA A 816 -8.22 -3.27 24.84
N TYR A 817 -7.94 -4.26 25.68
CA TYR A 817 -8.68 -5.54 25.73
C TYR A 817 -8.67 -6.35 24.41
N ALA A 818 -7.92 -5.94 23.39
CA ALA A 818 -8.09 -6.41 22.02
C ALA A 818 -6.81 -6.94 21.36
N VAL A 819 -5.66 -6.24 21.45
CA VAL A 819 -4.59 -6.40 20.44
C VAL A 819 -3.22 -6.85 20.91
N LEU A 820 -2.84 -6.68 22.18
CA LEU A 820 -1.51 -7.11 22.68
C LEU A 820 -1.58 -8.51 23.30
N CYS A 821 -0.44 -9.17 23.45
CA CYS A 821 -0.32 -10.47 24.11
C CYS A 821 0.77 -10.45 25.21
N PRO A 822 0.83 -11.46 26.11
CA PRO A 822 1.81 -11.53 27.19
C PRO A 822 3.27 -11.37 26.75
N ARG A 823 3.62 -11.91 25.57
CA ARG A 823 5.00 -11.85 25.04
C ARG A 823 5.47 -10.43 24.77
N ALA A 824 4.57 -9.50 24.48
CA ALA A 824 4.90 -8.08 24.29
C ALA A 824 5.42 -7.41 25.57
N TYR A 825 5.11 -7.99 26.75
CA TYR A 825 5.44 -7.42 28.05
C TYR A 825 6.69 -8.05 28.68
N ILE A 826 7.40 -8.94 27.99
CA ILE A 826 8.62 -9.57 28.52
C ILE A 826 9.68 -8.51 28.86
N SER A 827 9.90 -7.54 27.98
CA SER A 827 10.90 -6.48 28.19
C SER A 827 10.53 -5.57 29.37
N PHE A 828 9.26 -5.16 29.41
CA PHE A 828 8.70 -4.35 30.50
C PHE A 828 8.87 -5.05 31.85
N CYS A 829 8.38 -6.29 31.94
CA CYS A 829 8.36 -7.04 33.19
C CYS A 829 9.77 -7.44 33.63
N SER A 830 10.71 -7.68 32.71
CA SER A 830 12.13 -7.91 33.05
C SER A 830 12.77 -6.66 33.67
N SER A 831 12.44 -5.48 33.16
CA SER A 831 12.88 -4.20 33.74
C SER A 831 12.27 -3.99 35.12
N LEU A 832 10.98 -4.30 35.29
CA LEU A 832 10.30 -4.25 36.58
C LEU A 832 10.92 -5.20 37.61
N ILE A 833 11.22 -6.46 37.24
CA ILE A 833 11.95 -7.41 38.10
C ILE A 833 13.28 -6.80 38.56
N THR A 834 14.02 -6.20 37.62
CA THR A 834 15.33 -5.60 37.92
C THR A 834 15.18 -4.41 38.87
N ALA A 835 14.20 -3.53 38.65
CA ALA A 835 13.94 -2.39 39.51
C ALA A 835 13.53 -2.83 40.93
N ILE A 836 12.63 -3.81 41.06
CA ILE A 836 12.22 -4.37 42.36
C ILE A 836 13.42 -5.00 43.07
N LYS A 837 14.26 -5.75 42.36
CA LYS A 837 15.49 -6.33 42.93
C LYS A 837 16.48 -5.28 43.39
N GLN A 838 16.70 -4.25 42.59
CA GLN A 838 17.59 -3.14 42.95
C GLN A 838 17.09 -2.40 44.18
N GLU A 839 15.77 -2.17 44.25
CA GLU A 839 15.14 -1.56 45.41
C GLU A 839 15.29 -2.45 46.65
N PHE A 840 15.03 -3.76 46.56
CA PHE A 840 15.30 -4.69 47.66
C PHE A 840 16.76 -4.70 48.09
N ALA A 841 17.72 -4.67 47.16
CA ALA A 841 19.15 -4.63 47.46
C ALA A 841 19.58 -3.31 48.13
N SER A 842 18.87 -2.22 47.88
CA SER A 842 19.10 -0.93 48.55
C SER A 842 18.60 -0.91 50.00
N GLN A 843 17.69 -1.83 50.35
CA GLN A 843 17.15 -1.99 51.69
C GLN A 843 17.90 -3.13 52.42
N ALA A 844 18.45 -2.87 53.61
CA ALA A 844 19.29 -3.85 54.35
C ALA A 844 18.62 -5.22 54.62
N ALA A 845 17.30 -5.32 54.49
CA ALA A 845 16.50 -6.53 54.73
C ALA A 845 16.16 -7.35 53.46
N GLY A 846 16.56 -6.93 52.26
CA GLY A 846 16.03 -7.46 50.99
C GLY A 846 16.92 -8.41 50.17
N ASN A 847 18.14 -8.73 50.62
CA ASN A 847 19.15 -9.40 49.78
C ASN A 847 18.80 -10.84 49.32
N ASP A 848 17.87 -11.53 49.99
CA ASP A 848 17.49 -12.91 49.69
C ASP A 848 16.05 -13.06 49.15
N VAL A 849 15.44 -11.98 48.64
CA VAL A 849 14.07 -12.02 48.10
C VAL A 849 14.07 -12.42 46.61
N ILE A 850 13.34 -13.48 46.29
CA ILE A 850 13.10 -13.91 44.91
C ILE A 850 11.98 -13.04 44.33
N VAL A 851 12.23 -12.42 43.19
CA VAL A 851 11.25 -11.57 42.49
C VAL A 851 10.94 -12.19 41.14
N ASP A 852 9.69 -12.60 40.97
CA ASP A 852 9.20 -13.17 39.72
C ASP A 852 7.97 -12.40 39.23
N VAL A 853 7.69 -12.47 37.94
CA VAL A 853 6.47 -11.92 37.34
C VAL A 853 5.73 -13.04 36.62
N PHE A 854 4.44 -13.20 36.89
CA PHE A 854 3.54 -14.04 36.10
C PHE A 854 2.68 -13.15 35.21
N ILE A 855 2.95 -13.14 33.91
CA ILE A 855 2.18 -12.37 32.93
C ILE A 855 0.97 -13.20 32.49
N ALA A 856 -0.20 -12.79 32.94
CA ALA A 856 -1.47 -13.44 32.62
C ALA A 856 -1.99 -13.00 31.25
N ASN A 857 -2.35 -14.01 30.44
CA ASN A 857 -3.17 -13.83 29.27
C ASN A 857 -4.65 -13.89 29.65
N TYR A 858 -5.50 -13.31 28.82
CA TYR A 858 -6.96 -13.31 28.99
C TYR A 858 -7.62 -13.33 27.62
N ARG A 859 -8.86 -13.82 27.53
CA ARG A 859 -9.67 -13.76 26.31
C ARG A 859 -10.03 -12.31 26.00
N LYS A 860 -10.11 -11.96 24.72
CA LYS A 860 -10.09 -10.57 24.23
C LYS A 860 -11.24 -10.28 23.29
N VAL A 861 -11.57 -9.01 23.13
CA VAL A 861 -12.52 -8.54 22.12
C VAL A 861 -11.90 -8.54 20.72
N PRO A 862 -12.69 -8.74 19.66
CA PRO A 862 -14.16 -8.85 19.65
C PRO A 862 -14.74 -10.19 20.09
N GLU A 863 -13.94 -11.26 20.15
CA GLU A 863 -14.45 -12.61 20.37
C GLU A 863 -15.08 -12.81 21.76
N TYR A 864 -14.54 -12.10 22.76
CA TYR A 864 -14.96 -12.22 24.15
C TYR A 864 -15.06 -10.84 24.80
N GLN A 865 -16.28 -10.35 24.92
CA GLN A 865 -16.61 -9.10 25.62
C GLN A 865 -16.67 -9.30 27.14
N PHE A 866 -16.77 -8.21 27.89
CA PHE A 866 -17.04 -8.23 29.32
C PHE A 866 -18.30 -9.08 29.62
N PRO A 867 -18.28 -9.97 30.65
CA PRO A 867 -17.31 -10.08 31.75
C PRO A 867 -16.13 -11.03 31.51
N VAL A 868 -16.04 -11.71 30.36
CA VAL A 868 -15.12 -12.83 30.14
C VAL A 868 -13.63 -12.50 30.41
N PRO A 869 -13.07 -11.37 29.93
CA PRO A 869 -11.67 -11.03 30.22
C PRO A 869 -11.37 -10.88 31.71
N ALA A 870 -12.36 -10.45 32.50
CA ALA A 870 -12.21 -10.21 33.92
C ALA A 870 -12.40 -11.50 34.76
N GLU A 871 -13.20 -12.44 34.27
CA GLU A 871 -13.27 -13.80 34.82
C GLU A 871 -11.95 -14.55 34.60
N ASP A 872 -11.34 -14.42 33.43
CA ASP A 872 -10.01 -14.99 33.16
C ASP A 872 -8.94 -14.41 34.10
N ALA A 873 -9.02 -13.10 34.37
CA ALA A 873 -8.10 -12.45 35.30
C ALA A 873 -8.20 -13.04 36.72
N VAL A 874 -9.42 -13.24 37.23
CA VAL A 874 -9.66 -13.93 38.51
C VAL A 874 -9.15 -15.37 38.48
N THR A 875 -9.38 -16.09 37.37
CA THR A 875 -8.92 -17.47 37.23
C THR A 875 -7.40 -17.58 37.34
N MET A 876 -6.65 -16.57 36.86
CA MET A 876 -5.19 -16.56 37.01
C MET A 876 -4.74 -16.29 38.44
N TYR A 877 -5.48 -15.48 39.19
CA TYR A 877 -5.21 -15.32 40.61
C TYR A 877 -5.49 -16.61 41.39
N GLU A 878 -6.60 -17.29 41.07
CA GLU A 878 -6.93 -18.62 41.59
C GLU A 878 -5.84 -19.65 41.30
N TYR A 879 -5.31 -19.67 40.07
CA TYR A 879 -4.21 -20.55 39.67
C TYR A 879 -2.98 -20.37 40.56
N LEU A 880 -2.58 -19.11 40.82
CA LEU A 880 -1.43 -18.82 41.68
C LEU A 880 -1.62 -19.30 43.13
N LEU A 881 -2.85 -19.18 43.66
CA LEU A 881 -3.15 -19.65 45.01
C LEU A 881 -3.24 -21.18 45.11
N GLN A 882 -3.88 -21.83 44.14
CA GLN A 882 -4.20 -23.26 44.20
C GLN A 882 -3.07 -24.14 43.67
N HIS A 883 -2.61 -23.85 42.46
CA HIS A 883 -1.64 -24.71 41.76
C HIS A 883 -0.21 -24.36 42.15
N GLU A 884 0.13 -23.07 42.16
CA GLU A 884 1.47 -22.61 42.55
C GLU A 884 1.63 -22.50 44.08
N ARG A 885 0.53 -22.67 44.82
CA ARG A 885 0.48 -22.66 46.30
C ARG A 885 1.08 -21.40 46.92
N LEU A 886 0.97 -20.27 46.24
CA LEU A 886 1.45 -18.98 46.71
C LEU A 886 0.53 -18.42 47.79
N GLN A 887 1.12 -17.77 48.79
CA GLN A 887 0.34 -17.03 49.78
C GLN A 887 -0.11 -15.69 49.20
N PRO A 888 -1.29 -15.17 49.59
CA PRO A 888 -1.77 -13.86 49.12
C PRO A 888 -0.80 -12.72 49.43
N SER A 889 -0.10 -12.81 50.57
CA SER A 889 0.96 -11.88 50.99
C SER A 889 2.21 -11.90 50.10
N GLN A 890 2.34 -12.86 49.19
CA GLN A 890 3.43 -12.95 48.22
C GLN A 890 3.06 -12.37 46.85
N ILE A 891 1.78 -12.02 46.62
CA ILE A 891 1.27 -11.65 45.30
C ILE A 891 0.98 -10.16 45.22
N VAL A 892 1.57 -9.47 44.24
CA VAL A 892 1.19 -8.10 43.85
C VAL A 892 0.47 -8.17 42.52
N LEU A 893 -0.77 -7.68 42.43
CA LEU A 893 -1.43 -7.55 41.12
C LEU A 893 -0.88 -6.32 40.40
N ALA A 894 -0.58 -6.41 39.12
CA ALA A 894 -0.13 -5.26 38.35
C ALA A 894 -0.74 -5.27 36.96
N GLY A 895 -0.87 -4.10 36.36
CA GLY A 895 -1.34 -4.00 34.98
C GLY A 895 -1.40 -2.58 34.48
N ASP A 896 -1.40 -2.42 33.17
CA ASP A 896 -1.43 -1.13 32.50
C ASP A 896 -2.64 -0.96 31.58
N SER A 897 -3.14 0.27 31.44
CA SER A 897 -4.24 0.58 30.51
C SER A 897 -5.47 -0.31 30.81
N ALA A 898 -5.93 -1.07 29.81
CA ALA A 898 -6.95 -2.12 29.95
C ALA A 898 -6.62 -3.15 31.05
N GLY A 899 -5.36 -3.60 31.13
CA GLY A 899 -4.89 -4.50 32.17
C GLY A 899 -4.91 -3.88 33.56
N GLY A 900 -4.67 -2.57 33.66
CA GLY A 900 -4.89 -1.80 34.88
C GLY A 900 -6.36 -1.83 35.31
N GLY A 901 -7.28 -1.70 34.35
CA GLY A 901 -8.72 -1.93 34.61
C GLY A 901 -9.01 -3.34 35.12
N LEU A 902 -8.39 -4.38 34.52
CA LEU A 902 -8.53 -5.78 34.98
C LEU A 902 -7.99 -6.02 36.39
N VAL A 903 -6.92 -5.32 36.80
CA VAL A 903 -6.43 -5.36 38.19
C VAL A 903 -7.56 -4.96 39.15
N LEU A 904 -8.18 -3.79 38.92
CA LEU A 904 -9.25 -3.31 39.78
C LEU A 904 -10.48 -4.22 39.72
N SER A 905 -10.83 -4.69 38.53
CA SER A 905 -11.93 -5.64 38.31
C SER A 905 -11.71 -6.97 39.05
N THR A 906 -10.46 -7.46 39.08
CA THR A 906 -10.07 -8.68 39.82
C THR A 906 -10.18 -8.47 41.32
N LEU A 907 -9.68 -7.35 41.83
CA LEU A 907 -9.76 -7.01 43.25
C LEU A 907 -11.21 -6.94 43.75
N LEU A 908 -12.08 -6.28 42.98
CA LEU A 908 -13.51 -6.18 43.28
C LEU A 908 -14.17 -7.57 43.29
N ARG A 909 -13.95 -8.39 42.25
CA ARG A 909 -14.50 -9.76 42.18
C ARG A 909 -14.02 -10.65 43.32
N VAL A 910 -12.73 -10.59 43.67
CA VAL A 910 -12.11 -11.36 44.77
C VAL A 910 -12.74 -10.96 46.11
N ARG A 911 -12.87 -9.65 46.37
CA ARG A 911 -13.49 -9.13 47.60
C ARG A 911 -14.97 -9.52 47.70
N ASP A 912 -15.69 -9.39 46.59
CA ASP A 912 -17.15 -9.56 46.51
C ASP A 912 -17.57 -11.03 46.33
N GLY A 913 -16.61 -11.96 46.32
CA GLY A 913 -16.88 -13.39 46.31
C GLY A 913 -17.28 -13.96 44.95
N LYS A 914 -16.96 -13.26 43.86
CA LYS A 914 -17.25 -13.65 42.47
C LYS A 914 -16.15 -14.55 41.89
N SER A 915 -15.64 -15.46 42.69
CA SER A 915 -14.63 -16.46 42.30
C SER A 915 -15.32 -17.78 41.96
N SER A 916 -14.82 -18.47 40.93
CA SER A 916 -15.28 -19.82 40.55
C SER A 916 -14.85 -20.89 41.55
N TRP A 917 -13.76 -20.65 42.27
CA TRP A 917 -13.19 -21.59 43.23
C TRP A 917 -13.76 -21.48 44.65
N LYS A 918 -13.83 -20.27 45.21
CA LYS A 918 -14.25 -20.07 46.60
C LYS A 918 -15.03 -18.77 46.74
N SER A 919 -16.12 -18.81 47.49
CA SER A 919 -17.03 -17.67 47.70
C SER A 919 -16.39 -16.43 48.34
N LYS A 920 -15.17 -16.52 48.90
CA LYS A 920 -14.39 -15.36 49.32
C LYS A 920 -12.92 -15.71 49.28
N LEU A 921 -12.22 -15.18 48.28
CA LEU A 921 -10.78 -15.32 48.15
C LEU A 921 -10.07 -14.26 49.01
N PRO A 922 -8.90 -14.60 49.58
CA PRO A 922 -8.07 -13.60 50.22
C PRO A 922 -7.60 -12.57 49.18
N LEU A 923 -7.42 -11.32 49.60
CA LEU A 923 -6.89 -10.28 48.73
C LEU A 923 -5.36 -10.40 48.62
N PRO A 924 -4.78 -10.01 47.48
CA PRO A 924 -3.32 -9.95 47.29
C PRO A 924 -2.68 -8.90 48.21
N LEU A 925 -1.36 -8.97 48.35
CA LEU A 925 -0.55 -8.05 49.16
C LEU A 925 -0.83 -6.58 48.82
N ALA A 926 -0.81 -6.25 47.53
CA ALA A 926 -1.01 -4.90 47.00
C ALA A 926 -1.35 -4.96 45.51
N ALA A 927 -1.66 -3.81 44.92
CA ALA A 927 -1.82 -3.71 43.47
C ALA A 927 -1.17 -2.46 42.86
N ILE A 928 -0.80 -2.56 41.58
CA ILE A 928 -0.20 -1.49 40.78
C ILE A 928 -1.01 -1.31 39.50
N ALA A 929 -1.60 -0.13 39.31
CA ALA A 929 -2.42 0.20 38.16
C ALA A 929 -1.76 1.36 37.39
N VAL A 930 -1.22 1.08 36.21
CA VAL A 930 -0.53 2.07 35.37
C VAL A 930 -1.46 2.59 34.29
N CYS A 931 -1.73 3.89 34.28
CA CYS A 931 -2.63 4.56 33.32
C CYS A 931 -3.97 3.81 33.16
N PRO A 932 -4.66 3.43 34.26
CA PRO A 932 -5.70 2.41 34.19
C PRO A 932 -7.00 2.91 33.57
N ALA A 933 -7.53 2.13 32.62
CA ALA A 933 -8.86 2.37 32.05
C ALA A 933 -9.94 1.94 33.05
N THR A 934 -10.53 2.89 33.79
CA THR A 934 -11.47 2.59 34.89
C THR A 934 -12.85 3.24 34.80
N ASP A 935 -13.10 4.00 33.74
CA ASP A 935 -14.35 4.74 33.55
C ASP A 935 -14.90 4.55 32.14
N LEU A 936 -16.13 4.02 32.02
CA LEU A 936 -16.81 3.83 30.74
C LEU A 936 -17.72 5.01 30.35
N SER A 937 -17.82 6.04 31.18
CA SER A 937 -18.75 7.17 30.96
C SER A 937 -18.39 8.07 29.77
N GLY A 938 -17.18 7.99 29.24
CA GLY A 938 -16.81 8.60 27.95
C GLY A 938 -16.71 10.13 27.90
N ASN A 939 -16.83 10.85 29.01
CA ASN A 939 -16.91 12.33 29.04
C ASN A 939 -15.55 13.07 29.09
N ASP A 940 -14.48 12.54 28.52
CA ASP A 940 -13.13 13.15 28.59
C ASP A 940 -12.81 14.10 27.42
N ASP A 941 -13.81 14.85 26.94
CA ASP A 941 -13.75 15.66 25.71
C ASP A 941 -12.95 16.98 25.82
N GLU A 942 -12.50 17.41 27.01
CA GLU A 942 -11.91 18.76 27.17
C GLU A 942 -10.38 18.84 27.01
N ASN A 943 -9.66 17.72 26.96
CA ASN A 943 -8.24 17.72 26.59
C ASN A 943 -8.05 16.80 25.40
N GLU A 944 -8.02 17.36 24.19
CA GLU A 944 -7.44 16.66 23.05
C GLU A 944 -6.05 16.18 23.49
N GLY A 945 -5.89 14.89 23.78
CA GLY A 945 -4.63 14.28 24.19
C GLY A 945 -3.61 14.35 23.06
N GLN A 946 -3.23 15.56 22.66
CA GLN A 946 -2.52 15.92 21.45
C GLN A 946 -1.10 15.38 21.46
N HIS A 947 -0.60 15.02 22.64
CA HIS A 947 0.70 14.41 22.89
C HIS A 947 0.58 12.92 23.27
N CYS A 948 -0.64 12.39 23.42
CA CYS A 948 -0.91 10.98 23.69
C CYS A 948 -0.77 10.12 22.44
N ILE A 949 -0.41 8.84 22.61
CA ILE A 949 -0.42 7.83 21.54
C ILE A 949 -1.85 7.34 21.23
N LEU A 950 -2.72 7.27 22.24
CA LEU A 950 -4.12 6.89 22.09
C LEU A 950 -4.92 8.01 21.44
N SER A 951 -5.69 7.71 20.40
CA SER A 951 -6.65 8.64 19.81
C SER A 951 -8.02 8.55 20.49
N PRO A 952 -8.86 9.61 20.41
CA PRO A 952 -10.25 9.55 20.85
C PRO A 952 -11.04 8.43 20.15
N SER A 953 -10.85 8.27 18.83
CA SER A 953 -11.52 7.22 18.04
C SER A 953 -11.19 5.81 18.51
N LEU A 954 -9.91 5.54 18.82
CA LEU A 954 -9.47 4.27 19.36
C LEU A 954 -10.10 3.99 20.73
N THR A 955 -10.09 5.00 21.61
CA THR A 955 -10.57 4.85 22.99
C THR A 955 -12.08 4.62 23.03
N ALA A 956 -12.85 5.36 22.22
CA ALA A 956 -14.28 5.16 22.07
C ALA A 956 -14.62 3.77 21.49
N ALA A 957 -13.86 3.31 20.49
CA ALA A 957 -14.04 1.97 19.92
C ALA A 957 -13.69 0.86 20.93
N CYS A 958 -12.66 1.08 21.76
CA CYS A 958 -12.28 0.18 22.85
C CYS A 958 -13.45 -0.06 23.81
N PHE A 959 -14.05 1.01 24.32
CA PHE A 959 -15.13 0.89 25.30
C PHE A 959 -16.38 0.24 24.70
N ARG A 960 -16.77 0.64 23.47
CA ARG A 960 -17.88 0.00 22.73
C ARG A 960 -17.63 -1.48 22.46
N GLY A 961 -16.40 -1.85 22.12
CA GLY A 961 -16.02 -3.25 21.88
C GLY A 961 -16.01 -4.06 23.17
N TYR A 962 -15.52 -3.48 24.27
CA TYR A 962 -15.35 -4.14 25.56
C TYR A 962 -16.65 -4.43 26.30
N HIS A 963 -17.58 -3.47 26.34
CA HIS A 963 -18.83 -3.61 27.08
C HIS A 963 -20.04 -3.71 26.13
N PRO A 964 -20.84 -4.79 26.18
CA PRO A 964 -21.90 -5.03 25.20
C PRO A 964 -23.04 -3.99 25.25
N THR A 965 -23.27 -3.37 26.40
CA THR A 965 -24.32 -2.36 26.65
C THR A 965 -23.72 -1.10 27.27
N ILE A 966 -22.75 -0.49 26.59
CA ILE A 966 -22.04 0.67 27.14
C ILE A 966 -22.97 1.87 27.42
N GLU A 967 -24.09 1.98 26.70
CA GLU A 967 -25.04 3.08 26.91
C GLU A 967 -25.83 3.00 28.22
N ASP A 968 -25.79 1.87 28.93
CA ASP A 968 -26.50 1.66 30.19
C ASP A 968 -25.52 1.56 31.38
N PRO A 969 -25.32 2.66 32.14
CA PRO A 969 -24.44 2.68 33.30
C PRO A 969 -24.77 1.64 34.38
N SER A 970 -26.02 1.16 34.46
CA SER A 970 -26.41 0.14 35.44
C SER A 970 -25.76 -1.22 35.15
N THR A 971 -25.32 -1.44 33.91
CA THR A 971 -24.71 -2.69 33.46
C THR A 971 -23.18 -2.70 33.55
N TRP A 972 -22.54 -1.53 33.71
CA TRP A 972 -21.08 -1.42 33.69
C TRP A 972 -20.37 -2.24 34.77
N ALA A 973 -21.02 -2.43 35.93
CA ALA A 973 -20.47 -3.20 37.05
C ALA A 973 -18.97 -2.89 37.31
N ASP A 974 -18.15 -3.92 37.47
CA ASP A 974 -16.70 -3.81 37.66
C ASP A 974 -15.91 -3.67 36.34
N ALA A 975 -16.59 -3.52 35.19
CA ALA A 975 -15.97 -3.05 33.94
C ALA A 975 -15.60 -1.56 34.04
N SER A 976 -16.27 -0.82 34.92
CA SER A 976 -16.00 0.59 35.23
C SER A 976 -15.77 0.81 36.73
N PRO A 977 -14.62 0.38 37.28
CA PRO A 977 -14.34 0.37 38.72
C PRO A 977 -14.56 1.70 39.46
N VAL A 978 -14.46 2.85 38.79
CA VAL A 978 -14.69 4.16 39.40
C VAL A 978 -16.11 4.33 39.98
N HIS A 979 -17.08 3.54 39.50
CA HIS A 979 -18.47 3.56 39.98
C HIS A 979 -18.75 2.51 41.07
N CYS A 980 -17.76 1.71 41.45
CA CYS A 980 -17.90 0.67 42.47
C CYS A 980 -17.54 1.17 43.87
N ASP A 981 -17.95 0.42 44.90
CA ASP A 981 -17.42 0.57 46.25
C ASP A 981 -15.96 0.09 46.27
N LEU A 982 -15.02 0.94 46.69
CA LEU A 982 -13.59 0.63 46.74
C LEU A 982 -13.10 0.26 48.15
N ARG A 983 -13.99 0.23 49.16
CA ARG A 983 -13.62 -0.10 50.54
C ARG A 983 -13.13 -1.54 50.67
N GLY A 984 -12.18 -1.73 51.58
CA GLY A 984 -11.63 -3.05 51.89
C GLY A 984 -10.72 -3.64 50.81
N LEU A 985 -10.38 -2.89 49.76
CA LEU A 985 -9.35 -3.27 48.79
C LEU A 985 -7.93 -3.10 49.38
N PRO A 986 -6.93 -3.87 48.89
CA PRO A 986 -5.56 -3.77 49.37
C PRO A 986 -4.93 -2.41 48.99
N PRO A 987 -3.71 -2.10 49.46
CA PRO A 987 -3.00 -0.92 48.99
C PRO A 987 -2.87 -0.91 47.46
N VAL A 988 -3.23 0.20 46.81
CA VAL A 988 -3.12 0.34 45.34
C VAL A 988 -2.26 1.55 44.99
N PHE A 989 -1.30 1.33 44.10
CA PHE A 989 -0.48 2.38 43.51
C PHE A 989 -0.97 2.69 42.09
N VAL A 990 -1.45 3.92 41.88
CA VAL A 990 -1.91 4.41 40.59
C VAL A 990 -0.83 5.30 39.98
N GLN A 991 -0.23 4.87 38.86
CA GLN A 991 0.76 5.67 38.13
C GLN A 991 0.18 6.19 36.83
N THR A 992 0.29 7.48 36.53
CA THR A 992 -0.27 8.05 35.30
C THR A 992 0.62 9.15 34.74
N GLY A 993 0.62 9.32 33.42
CA GLY A 993 1.24 10.47 32.75
C GLY A 993 0.24 11.61 32.56
N SER A 994 0.66 12.88 32.67
CA SER A 994 -0.24 14.02 32.46
C SER A 994 -0.62 14.29 31.00
N PHE A 995 0.10 13.70 30.03
CA PHE A 995 -0.27 13.70 28.61
C PHE A 995 -0.99 12.42 28.17
N ASP A 996 -1.43 11.60 29.11
CA ASP A 996 -2.30 10.46 28.82
C ASP A 996 -3.74 10.93 28.50
N TYR A 997 -4.36 10.27 27.53
CA TYR A 997 -5.78 10.50 27.22
C TYR A 997 -6.69 10.01 28.36
N VAL A 998 -6.36 8.88 29.00
CA VAL A 998 -7.13 8.36 30.16
C VAL A 998 -6.60 8.91 31.49
N TYR A 999 -5.86 10.02 31.49
CA TYR A 999 -5.36 10.66 32.71
C TYR A 999 -6.48 10.96 33.72
N GLN A 1000 -7.63 11.44 33.23
CA GLN A 1000 -8.78 11.76 34.06
C GLN A 1000 -9.38 10.53 34.75
N HIS A 1001 -9.26 9.33 34.15
CA HIS A 1001 -9.70 8.09 34.81
C HIS A 1001 -8.94 7.86 36.11
N SER A 1002 -7.62 8.06 36.10
CA SER A 1002 -6.77 7.94 37.30
C SER A 1002 -7.19 8.93 38.39
N LEU A 1003 -7.47 10.19 38.00
CA LEU A 1003 -7.88 11.23 38.95
C LEU A 1003 -9.26 10.94 39.55
N ARG A 1004 -10.25 10.58 38.73
CA ARG A 1004 -11.59 10.22 39.19
C ARG A 1004 -11.57 8.99 40.08
N LEU A 1005 -10.76 7.99 39.75
CA LEU A 1005 -10.57 6.79 40.57
C LEU A 1005 -9.99 7.13 41.95
N MET A 1006 -8.95 7.98 42.00
CA MET A 1006 -8.37 8.42 43.29
C MET A 1006 -9.33 9.28 44.10
N ALA A 1007 -10.09 10.15 43.44
CA ALA A 1007 -11.14 10.93 44.09
C ALA A 1007 -12.23 10.02 44.67
N LYS A 1008 -12.65 8.98 43.93
CA LYS A 1008 -13.58 7.95 44.42
C LYS A 1008 -13.02 7.21 45.62
N ALA A 1009 -11.78 6.74 45.56
CA ALA A 1009 -11.14 6.02 46.67
C ALA A 1009 -11.13 6.89 47.94
N LYS A 1010 -10.78 8.17 47.82
CA LYS A 1010 -10.83 9.13 48.93
C LYS A 1010 -12.26 9.32 49.45
N ALA A 1011 -13.25 9.46 48.56
CA ALA A 1011 -14.66 9.60 48.94
C ALA A 1011 -15.20 8.37 49.69
N ASP A 1012 -14.73 7.18 49.33
CA ASP A 1012 -15.05 5.90 50.00
C ASP A 1012 -14.30 5.70 51.32
N GLY A 1013 -13.41 6.62 51.69
CA GLY A 1013 -12.60 6.54 52.92
C GLY A 1013 -11.38 5.63 52.81
N VAL A 1014 -10.91 5.33 51.60
CA VAL A 1014 -9.71 4.51 51.36
C VAL A 1014 -8.45 5.37 51.54
N THR A 1015 -7.59 5.00 52.48
CA THR A 1015 -6.39 5.77 52.87
C THR A 1015 -5.06 5.11 52.50
N ASN A 1016 -5.10 3.87 51.97
CA ASN A 1016 -3.93 3.07 51.64
C ASN A 1016 -3.57 3.11 50.14
N TRP A 1017 -4.11 4.07 49.38
CA TRP A 1017 -3.83 4.23 47.95
C TRP A 1017 -2.87 5.40 47.70
N GLU A 1018 -2.00 5.25 46.71
CA GLU A 1018 -0.97 6.22 46.35
C GLU A 1018 -1.13 6.62 44.87
N LEU A 1019 -1.04 7.91 44.55
CA LEU A 1019 -1.07 8.44 43.18
C LEU A 1019 0.30 9.00 42.80
N ASP A 1020 0.80 8.58 41.65
CA ASP A 1020 2.08 8.99 41.07
C ASP A 1020 1.85 9.59 39.67
N VAL A 1021 1.89 10.92 39.59
CA VAL A 1021 1.69 11.67 38.34
C VAL A 1021 3.04 12.06 37.75
N HIS A 1022 3.28 11.64 36.51
CA HIS A 1022 4.48 11.99 35.75
C HIS A 1022 4.18 13.10 34.77
N GLU A 1023 4.71 14.29 35.06
CA GLU A 1023 4.45 15.47 34.24
C GLU A 1023 5.06 15.37 32.83
N GLY A 1024 4.25 15.68 31.82
CA GLY A 1024 4.63 15.64 30.41
C GLY A 1024 4.82 14.23 29.84
N MET A 1025 4.44 13.18 30.59
CA MET A 1025 4.55 11.80 30.15
C MET A 1025 3.26 11.29 29.47
N PRO A 1026 3.38 10.48 28.41
CA PRO A 1026 2.25 9.93 27.65
C PRO A 1026 1.60 8.71 28.34
N HIS A 1027 0.55 8.17 27.69
CA HIS A 1027 -0.05 6.87 28.03
C HIS A 1027 0.99 5.75 28.11
N VAL A 1028 1.01 5.07 29.26
CA VAL A 1028 1.91 3.94 29.59
C VAL A 1028 3.33 4.18 29.09
N PHE A 1029 3.91 5.33 29.45
CA PHE A 1029 5.26 5.69 29.02
C PHE A 1029 6.29 4.60 29.35
N THR A 1030 6.08 3.87 30.45
CA THR A 1030 6.87 2.72 30.91
C THR A 1030 6.87 1.51 29.96
N PHE A 1031 5.93 1.41 29.01
CA PHE A 1031 5.93 0.37 27.97
C PHE A 1031 7.11 0.52 26.99
N HIS A 1032 7.61 1.74 26.79
CA HIS A 1032 8.76 1.99 25.93
C HIS A 1032 10.06 1.47 26.55
N SER A 1033 11.00 1.04 25.70
CA SER A 1033 12.34 0.70 26.18
C SER A 1033 13.10 1.96 26.62
N SER A 1034 14.01 1.81 27.58
CA SER A 1034 14.87 2.91 28.03
C SER A 1034 15.75 3.52 26.93
N PHE A 1035 15.97 2.78 25.84
CA PHE A 1035 16.63 3.31 24.64
C PHE A 1035 15.77 4.35 23.91
N VAL A 1036 14.45 4.12 23.83
CA VAL A 1036 13.51 5.04 23.18
C VAL A 1036 13.18 6.20 24.11
N LEU A 1037 12.91 5.92 25.39
CA LEU A 1037 12.58 6.93 26.39
C LEU A 1037 13.31 6.61 27.70
N PRO A 1038 14.49 7.22 27.98
CA PRO A 1038 15.25 6.92 29.18
C PRO A 1038 14.48 7.14 30.50
N TYR A 1039 13.54 8.10 30.50
CA TYR A 1039 12.73 8.48 31.66
C TYR A 1039 11.88 7.32 32.22
N VAL A 1040 11.63 6.26 31.45
CA VAL A 1040 10.87 5.07 31.92
C VAL A 1040 11.45 4.43 33.17
N GLN A 1041 12.76 4.56 33.39
CA GLN A 1041 13.43 4.04 34.60
C GLN A 1041 12.89 4.68 35.88
N VAL A 1042 12.51 5.96 35.83
CA VAL A 1042 11.90 6.66 36.98
C VAL A 1042 10.55 6.02 37.31
N GLY A 1043 9.73 5.73 36.30
CA GLY A 1043 8.45 5.05 36.48
C GLY A 1043 8.59 3.67 37.12
N PHE A 1044 9.53 2.85 36.63
CA PHE A 1044 9.83 1.53 37.21
C PHE A 1044 10.35 1.60 38.65
N GLN A 1045 11.22 2.58 38.96
CA GLN A 1045 11.72 2.79 40.32
C GLN A 1045 10.59 3.13 41.29
N ARG A 1046 9.61 3.95 40.90
CA ARG A 1046 8.44 4.26 41.74
C ARG A 1046 7.57 3.03 42.00
N MET A 1047 7.29 2.24 40.95
CA MET A 1047 6.55 0.98 41.08
C MET A 1047 7.28 -0.01 41.99
N ALA A 1048 8.60 -0.11 41.84
CA ALA A 1048 9.46 -0.97 42.65
C ALA A 1048 9.46 -0.56 44.12
N ALA A 1049 9.67 0.74 44.40
CA ALA A 1049 9.62 1.30 45.75
C ALA A 1049 8.30 0.98 46.45
N PHE A 1050 7.17 1.11 45.75
CA PHE A 1050 5.87 0.73 46.30
C PHE A 1050 5.79 -0.77 46.60
N ALA A 1051 6.12 -1.65 45.64
CA ALA A 1051 6.05 -3.09 45.85
C ALA A 1051 6.92 -3.57 47.02
N VAL A 1052 8.16 -3.07 47.10
CA VAL A 1052 9.12 -3.39 48.18
C VAL A 1052 8.62 -2.87 49.53
N LYS A 1053 8.10 -1.63 49.58
CA LYS A 1053 7.50 -1.03 50.80
C LYS A 1053 6.39 -1.92 51.36
N GLN A 1054 5.46 -2.38 50.51
CA GLN A 1054 4.35 -3.22 50.96
C GLN A 1054 4.85 -4.58 51.48
N PHE A 1055 5.78 -5.22 50.76
CA PHE A 1055 6.33 -6.51 51.18
C PHE A 1055 7.07 -6.42 52.52
N LEU A 1056 7.96 -5.44 52.69
CA LEU A 1056 8.73 -5.26 53.92
C LEU A 1056 7.86 -4.88 55.12
N SER A 1057 6.81 -4.07 54.91
CA SER A 1057 5.88 -3.71 55.98
C SER A 1057 5.15 -4.94 56.56
N THR A 1058 4.78 -5.89 55.70
CA THR A 1058 4.09 -7.12 56.07
C THR A 1058 5.03 -8.11 56.77
N ALA A 1059 6.26 -8.26 56.27
CA ALA A 1059 7.29 -9.08 56.90
C ALA A 1059 7.70 -8.57 58.30
N THR A 1060 7.61 -7.26 58.53
CA THR A 1060 7.88 -6.63 59.83
C THR A 1060 6.71 -6.84 60.81
N MET A 1061 5.47 -6.78 60.33
CA MET A 1061 4.29 -7.15 61.13
C MET A 1061 4.29 -8.62 61.53
N ASP A 1062 4.60 -9.56 60.62
CA ASP A 1062 4.68 -10.99 60.94
C ASP A 1062 5.77 -11.30 61.98
N LYS A 1063 6.92 -10.60 61.93
CA LYS A 1063 7.97 -10.72 62.97
C LYS A 1063 7.53 -10.13 64.31
N THR A 1064 6.77 -9.05 64.31
CA THR A 1064 6.25 -8.39 65.54
C THR A 1064 5.14 -9.21 66.18
N ILE A 1065 4.27 -9.85 65.38
CA ILE A 1065 3.24 -10.79 65.85
C ILE A 1065 3.91 -12.09 66.34
N ALA A 1066 4.91 -12.62 65.62
CA ALA A 1066 5.65 -13.80 66.06
C ALA A 1066 6.40 -13.56 67.39
N THR A 1067 7.00 -12.38 67.58
CA THR A 1067 7.66 -11.98 68.84
C THR A 1067 6.68 -11.67 69.97
N ALA A 1068 5.47 -11.17 69.66
CA ALA A 1068 4.39 -11.02 70.64
C ALA A 1068 3.79 -12.39 71.06
N THR A 1069 3.73 -13.36 70.15
CA THR A 1069 3.31 -14.75 70.48
C THR A 1069 4.43 -15.58 71.12
N SER A 1070 5.70 -15.20 70.96
CA SER A 1070 6.80 -15.80 71.70
C SER A 1070 6.96 -15.20 73.10
N SER A 1071 6.72 -13.89 73.26
CA SER A 1071 6.69 -13.24 74.59
C SER A 1071 5.47 -13.67 75.42
N SER A 1072 4.38 -14.10 74.78
CA SER A 1072 3.25 -14.73 75.48
C SER A 1072 3.48 -16.22 75.82
N LYS A 1073 4.55 -16.85 75.30
CA LYS A 1073 4.92 -18.24 75.63
C LYS A 1073 5.96 -18.37 76.75
N ASP A 1074 6.59 -17.26 77.15
CA ASP A 1074 7.46 -17.21 78.33
C ASP A 1074 6.72 -16.84 79.63
N ALA A 1075 5.39 -16.70 79.60
CA ALA A 1075 4.57 -16.38 80.76
C ALA A 1075 3.71 -17.54 81.31
N GLU A 1076 3.79 -18.75 80.75
CA GLU A 1076 3.05 -19.92 81.28
C GLU A 1076 3.91 -21.18 81.36
N ILE A 1077 4.90 -21.15 82.25
CA ILE A 1077 5.30 -22.34 83.03
C ILE A 1077 5.18 -21.97 84.51
N THR A 1078 3.97 -22.10 85.08
CA THR A 1078 3.78 -22.47 86.49
C THR A 1078 2.31 -22.71 86.81
N GLN A 1079 1.89 -23.99 86.79
CA GLN A 1079 1.07 -24.68 87.80
C GLN A 1079 0.46 -25.92 87.14
N LYS A 1080 0.99 -27.11 87.43
CA LYS A 1080 0.52 -28.02 88.49
C LYS A 1080 -0.98 -28.37 88.41
N SER A 1081 -1.20 -29.60 87.94
CA SER A 1081 -1.88 -30.69 88.67
C SER A 1081 -3.41 -30.82 88.66
N PHE A 1082 -3.81 -32.09 88.55
CA PHE A 1082 -5.08 -32.73 88.98
C PHE A 1082 -6.36 -32.57 88.12
N SER A 1083 -6.56 -33.58 87.27
CA SER A 1083 -7.68 -34.56 87.24
C SER A 1083 -9.13 -34.19 87.61
N VAL A 1084 -10.03 -34.73 86.77
CA VAL A 1084 -11.43 -35.20 86.99
C VAL A 1084 -12.54 -34.15 87.08
N ALA A 1085 -13.37 -34.06 86.02
CA ALA A 1085 -14.75 -34.56 85.97
C ALA A 1085 -15.27 -34.49 84.53
#